data_AF-A0A1E4S507-F1
#
_entry.id   AF-A0A1E4S507-F1
#
_cell.length_a   1.000
_cell.length_b   1.000
_cell.length_c   1.000
_cell.angle_alpha   90.00
_cell.angle_beta   90.00
_cell.angle_gamma   90.00
#
_symmetry.space_group_name_H-M   'P 1'
#
loop_
_entity.id
_entity.type
_entity.pdbx_description
1 polymer ?
#
loop_
_entity_poly.entity_id
_entity_poly.type
_entity_poly.pdbx_seq_one_letter_code
_entity_poly.pdbx_strand_id
1 'polypeptide(L)'
;MDPLIAKLEEATRATGKGKALRREFAVANHHSKLTSWRFNEWDYGKPKIKLPCNARGLFTMDGRIVVRGYDKFFNVDEVASTRWSSIESDTQGPYTVTVKENGCIILVSGLEDGTLVVCSKHSYGSRQDINRNHAAAGEDFLCQQLQAHGVEPRELALWLHDQNVTAVAEYCDDSFEEHVVEYSREHAGMYLHGINSNEAAFRTMPMPQVREVADKYGFRAVDYFTVESVGELKATLETFAKTGMYKGRETEGFVIRCHRGGDDFLFKFKFEEPYLMYRQWREVTKSYISDGVRKNVTKHREITKRYLDFVIPLLDGDKLMRERYMNGHGIIELRNRFLESSGMTASDIIDSEALRELDMAALMETMKIDGHTKFVLVPVATIGCGKSTVGLILKELFPNWSMISNDDIPKGKNGATQFVKRGLELLKTHSVVIMDRNNHQIRERQQLFETFNKLSQDYLQPEENLQFVALNFIPSGVDISKVRSVTMERVMERGDNHQSIKAHSDSNLAQKIMNGFLSRFQPIDVNGVDSSFDLVIDLNPLDPEGSIKNAITVLKQLQEKYPLLVDNIPPTEDFRRAYDKAREFKTTLDKFKVETPVMYYSLDIPMGPVIQAIESSVPNDCPRTHSKGIPRYLCAHCTEEEVFQAVETVWTSEGRCLE
;
A
#
# COMPACT_ATOMS: atom_id res chain seq x y z
N MET A 1 2.11 -34.77 26.90
CA MET A 1 1.84 -33.88 25.76
C MET A 1 1.45 -32.53 26.32
N ASP A 2 2.16 -31.48 25.94
CA ASP A 2 1.92 -30.11 26.38
C ASP A 2 0.50 -29.65 25.99
N PRO A 3 -0.33 -29.16 26.94
CA PRO A 3 -1.68 -28.67 26.66
C PRO A 3 -1.75 -27.56 25.60
N LEU A 4 -0.66 -26.80 25.41
CA LEU A 4 -0.57 -25.77 24.38
C LEU A 4 -0.71 -26.36 22.97
N ILE A 5 -0.16 -27.55 22.72
CA ILE A 5 -0.13 -28.15 21.38
C ILE A 5 -1.55 -28.43 20.89
N ALA A 6 -2.44 -28.91 21.76
CA ALA A 6 -3.84 -29.11 21.42
C ALA A 6 -4.53 -27.80 21.02
N LYS A 7 -4.24 -26.70 21.72
CA LYS A 7 -4.77 -25.36 21.39
C LYS A 7 -4.18 -24.81 20.10
N LEU A 8 -2.91 -25.10 19.80
CA LEU A 8 -2.27 -24.71 18.54
C LEU A 8 -2.90 -25.46 17.35
N GLU A 9 -3.12 -26.77 17.50
CA GLU A 9 -3.82 -27.59 16.49
C GLU A 9 -5.25 -27.08 16.27
N GLU A 10 -5.99 -26.73 17.32
CA GLU A 10 -7.30 -26.10 17.19
C GLU A 10 -7.23 -24.76 16.44
N ALA A 11 -6.24 -23.92 16.74
CA ALA A 11 -6.04 -22.64 16.08
C ALA A 11 -5.73 -22.75 14.58
N THR A 12 -5.29 -23.92 14.08
CA THR A 12 -5.12 -24.12 12.63
C THR A 12 -6.45 -24.12 11.87
N ARG A 13 -7.55 -24.47 12.55
CA ARG A 13 -8.91 -24.56 11.98
C ARG A 13 -9.60 -23.21 11.84
N ALA A 14 -9.07 -22.15 12.46
CA ALA A 14 -9.64 -20.82 12.38
C ALA A 14 -9.57 -20.25 10.95
N THR A 15 -10.62 -19.56 10.50
CA THR A 15 -10.69 -18.90 9.20
C THR A 15 -10.36 -17.40 9.34
N GLY A 16 -9.07 -17.08 9.42
CA GLY A 16 -8.57 -15.70 9.40
C GLY A 16 -7.81 -15.31 10.68
N LYS A 17 -8.44 -14.49 11.54
CA LYS A 17 -7.82 -13.93 12.75
C LYS A 17 -7.48 -15.02 13.76
N GLY A 18 -6.27 -15.00 14.30
CA GLY A 18 -5.79 -15.98 15.28
C GLY A 18 -5.46 -17.36 14.71
N LYS A 19 -5.45 -17.49 13.37
CA LYS A 19 -5.09 -18.75 12.71
C LYS A 19 -3.62 -19.08 12.92
N ALA A 20 -3.33 -20.29 13.38
CA ALA A 20 -1.99 -20.85 13.40
C ALA A 20 -1.64 -21.45 12.02
N LEU A 21 -0.51 -21.01 11.45
CA LEU A 21 0.12 -21.63 10.30
C LEU A 21 1.10 -22.69 10.80
N ARG A 22 0.82 -23.95 10.42
CA ARG A 22 1.59 -25.14 10.81
C ARG A 22 2.51 -25.56 9.67
N ARG A 23 3.77 -25.88 9.97
CA ARG A 23 4.73 -26.44 9.00
C ARG A 23 5.63 -27.47 9.66
N GLU A 24 5.77 -28.62 9.03
CA GLU A 24 6.63 -29.71 9.53
C GLU A 24 7.97 -29.74 8.80
N PHE A 25 9.01 -30.14 9.54
CA PHE A 25 10.37 -30.35 9.03
C PHE A 25 10.88 -31.72 9.48
N ALA A 26 11.53 -32.42 8.57
CA ALA A 26 12.30 -33.61 8.93
C ALA A 26 13.56 -33.18 9.69
N VAL A 27 13.87 -33.88 10.78
CA VAL A 27 15.11 -33.71 11.54
C VAL A 27 16.02 -34.87 11.19
N ALA A 28 17.31 -34.59 10.91
CA ALA A 28 18.26 -35.63 10.54
C ALA A 28 18.36 -36.69 11.65
N ASN A 29 18.34 -37.96 11.27
CA ASN A 29 18.44 -39.11 12.18
C ASN A 29 17.36 -39.20 13.28
N HIS A 30 16.25 -38.48 13.16
CA HIS A 30 15.13 -38.52 14.11
C HIS A 30 13.84 -38.97 13.42
N HIS A 31 13.06 -39.86 14.05
CA HIS A 31 11.82 -40.37 13.48
C HIS A 31 10.69 -39.33 13.47
N SER A 32 10.69 -38.45 14.47
CA SER A 32 9.69 -37.40 14.63
C SER A 32 10.05 -36.14 13.87
N LYS A 33 9.03 -35.37 13.50
CA LYS A 33 9.18 -34.11 12.76
C LYS A 33 9.10 -32.91 13.69
N LEU A 34 9.95 -31.93 13.44
CA LEU A 34 9.87 -30.63 14.10
C LEU A 34 8.74 -29.80 13.45
N THR A 35 7.78 -29.35 14.25
CA THR A 35 6.61 -28.60 13.78
C THR A 35 6.73 -27.13 14.18
N SER A 36 6.81 -26.23 13.21
CA SER A 36 6.80 -24.77 13.39
C SER A 36 5.37 -24.23 13.41
N TRP A 37 5.15 -23.30 14.34
CA TRP A 37 3.89 -22.59 14.53
C TRP A 37 4.09 -21.10 14.30
N ARG A 38 3.28 -20.54 13.40
CA ARG A 38 3.33 -19.11 13.06
C ARG A 38 1.93 -18.49 13.08
N PHE A 39 1.80 -17.37 13.76
CA PHE A 39 0.61 -16.51 13.66
C PHE A 39 0.87 -15.32 12.73
N ASN A 40 -0.21 -14.64 12.31
CA ASN A 40 -0.07 -13.38 11.60
C ASN A 40 0.45 -12.29 12.53
N GLU A 41 1.36 -11.44 12.04
CA GLU A 41 2.05 -10.44 12.86
C GLU A 41 1.10 -9.44 13.53
N TRP A 42 -0.01 -9.08 12.88
CA TRP A 42 -1.00 -8.16 13.42
C TRP A 42 -1.95 -8.78 14.45
N ASP A 43 -1.96 -10.11 14.61
CA ASP A 43 -2.87 -10.77 15.54
C ASP A 43 -2.39 -10.65 17.00
N TYR A 44 -1.07 -10.67 17.23
CA TYR A 44 -0.47 -10.54 18.57
C TYR A 44 -0.81 -9.23 19.28
N GLY A 45 -1.00 -8.13 18.55
CA GLY A 45 -1.23 -6.79 19.11
C GLY A 45 -2.71 -6.41 19.26
N LYS A 46 -3.64 -7.31 18.91
CA LYS A 46 -5.08 -7.02 18.87
C LYS A 46 -5.77 -7.59 20.11
N PRO A 47 -6.26 -6.75 21.06
CA PRO A 47 -6.86 -7.21 22.31
C PRO A 47 -8.06 -8.17 22.14
N LYS A 48 -8.75 -8.09 21.00
CA LYS A 48 -9.91 -8.94 20.68
C LYS A 48 -9.53 -10.34 20.20
N ILE A 49 -8.25 -10.61 19.94
CA ILE A 49 -7.76 -11.90 19.46
C ILE A 49 -7.00 -12.55 20.61
N LYS A 50 -7.43 -13.76 21.01
CA LYS A 50 -6.74 -14.56 22.01
C LYS A 50 -5.94 -15.64 21.31
N LEU A 51 -4.62 -15.47 21.27
CA LEU A 51 -3.72 -16.50 20.75
C LEU A 51 -3.48 -17.57 21.83
N PRO A 52 -3.29 -18.85 21.45
CA PRO A 52 -2.88 -19.89 22.39
C PRO A 52 -1.56 -19.60 23.10
N CYS A 53 -0.63 -18.93 22.41
CA CYS A 53 0.68 -18.53 22.89
C CYS A 53 1.15 -17.30 22.09
N ASN A 54 1.89 -16.41 22.75
CA ASN A 54 2.43 -15.20 22.12
C ASN A 54 3.87 -15.38 21.61
N ALA A 55 4.44 -16.59 21.70
CA ALA A 55 5.77 -16.89 21.20
C ALA A 55 5.89 -16.62 19.69
N ARG A 56 7.01 -15.99 19.31
CA ARG A 56 7.38 -15.67 17.94
C ARG A 56 8.62 -16.48 17.57
N GLY A 57 8.36 -17.62 16.93
CA GLY A 57 9.37 -18.65 16.66
C GLY A 57 9.19 -19.80 17.63
N LEU A 58 8.14 -20.60 17.39
CA LEU A 58 7.73 -21.69 18.27
C LEU A 58 7.79 -23.00 17.48
N PHE A 59 8.53 -23.97 17.99
CA PHE A 59 8.65 -25.30 17.38
C PHE A 59 8.41 -26.38 18.41
N THR A 60 7.66 -27.41 18.01
CA THR A 60 7.29 -28.54 18.85
C THR A 60 7.66 -29.85 18.18
N MET A 61 7.98 -30.86 18.98
CA MET A 61 8.24 -32.23 18.53
C MET A 61 7.79 -33.17 19.64
N ASP A 62 7.23 -34.33 19.30
CA ASP A 62 6.83 -35.36 20.27
C ASP A 62 5.98 -34.87 21.45
N GLY A 63 5.09 -33.91 21.18
CA GLY A 63 4.21 -33.38 22.21
C GLY A 63 4.90 -32.48 23.24
N ARG A 64 6.12 -31.98 22.97
CA ARG A 64 6.83 -30.96 23.76
C ARG A 64 7.21 -29.74 22.92
N ILE A 65 7.45 -28.62 23.59
CA ILE A 65 8.09 -27.45 23.00
C ILE A 65 9.60 -27.73 22.94
N VAL A 66 10.19 -27.61 21.75
CA VAL A 66 11.63 -27.80 21.53
C VAL A 66 12.32 -26.45 21.33
N VAL A 67 11.65 -25.52 20.65
CA VAL A 67 12.19 -24.17 20.43
C VAL A 67 11.14 -23.15 20.80
N ARG A 68 11.51 -22.17 21.63
CA ARG A 68 10.65 -21.09 22.08
C ARG A 68 11.38 -19.75 22.00
N GLY A 69 11.13 -19.01 20.92
CA GLY A 69 11.52 -17.60 20.80
C GLY A 69 10.74 -16.72 21.77
N TYR A 70 11.10 -15.43 21.87
CA TYR A 70 10.40 -14.49 22.74
C TYR A 70 8.91 -14.40 22.44
N ASP A 71 8.14 -13.89 23.41
CA ASP A 71 6.83 -13.35 23.08
C ASP A 71 6.97 -12.20 22.09
N LYS A 72 5.99 -12.03 21.20
CA LYS A 72 5.98 -10.88 20.29
C LYS A 72 5.93 -9.59 21.12
N PHE A 73 7.01 -8.82 21.06
CA PHE A 73 7.09 -7.49 21.66
C PHE A 73 7.02 -6.37 20.61
N PHE A 74 6.52 -5.24 21.08
CA PHE A 74 6.14 -4.08 20.26
C PHE A 74 7.01 -2.87 20.57
N ASN A 75 7.09 -1.94 19.63
CA ASN A 75 7.74 -0.67 19.85
C ASN A 75 6.95 0.15 20.88
N VAL A 76 7.62 1.07 21.55
CA VAL A 76 6.94 2.13 22.30
C VAL A 76 5.88 2.79 21.41
N ASP A 77 4.71 3.03 21.99
CA ASP A 77 3.49 3.59 21.38
C ASP A 77 2.87 2.79 20.20
N GLU A 78 3.39 1.61 19.85
CA GLU A 78 2.82 0.76 18.78
C GLU A 78 1.50 0.09 19.19
N VAL A 79 1.36 -0.32 20.45
CA VAL A 79 0.14 -0.91 21.01
C VAL A 79 -0.19 -0.32 22.37
N ALA A 80 -1.42 -0.53 22.85
CA ALA A 80 -1.86 0.05 24.13
C ALA A 80 -0.93 -0.30 25.29
N SER A 81 -0.44 -1.54 25.36
CA SER A 81 0.46 -2.02 26.43
C SER A 81 1.87 -1.42 26.39
N THR A 82 2.28 -0.80 25.29
CA THR A 82 3.61 -0.18 25.14
C THR A 82 3.55 1.34 25.04
N ARG A 83 2.40 1.95 25.36
CA ARG A 83 2.32 3.40 25.59
C ARG A 83 3.11 3.78 26.83
N TRP A 84 3.77 4.93 26.83
CA TRP A 84 4.52 5.38 28.01
C TRP A 84 3.70 5.38 29.29
N SER A 85 2.45 5.83 29.24
CA SER A 85 1.55 5.82 30.39
C SER A 85 1.27 4.41 30.92
N SER A 86 1.15 3.41 30.03
CA SER A 86 0.95 2.01 30.41
C SER A 86 2.25 1.34 30.88
N ILE A 87 3.40 1.70 30.32
CA ILE A 87 4.70 1.23 30.80
C ILE A 87 4.91 1.72 32.23
N GLU A 88 4.62 3.00 32.49
CA GLU A 88 4.74 3.61 33.82
C GLU A 88 3.80 3.00 34.85
N SER A 89 2.54 2.70 34.48
CA SER A 89 1.56 2.15 35.41
C SER A 89 1.65 0.63 35.62
N ASP A 90 2.01 -0.12 34.58
CA ASP A 90 1.82 -1.57 34.55
C ASP A 90 3.12 -2.37 34.70
N THR A 91 4.29 -1.74 34.56
CA THR A 91 5.58 -2.43 34.56
C THR A 91 6.46 -2.08 35.76
N GLN A 92 7.38 -2.98 36.10
CA GLN A 92 8.26 -2.86 37.25
C GLN A 92 9.71 -3.07 36.83
N GLY A 93 10.58 -2.19 37.31
CA GLY A 93 12.02 -2.30 37.17
C GLY A 93 12.63 -3.36 38.10
N PRO A 94 13.95 -3.52 38.09
CA PRO A 94 14.90 -2.79 37.25
C PRO A 94 14.68 -3.06 35.75
N TYR A 95 14.88 -2.04 34.90
CA TYR A 95 14.72 -2.14 33.45
C TYR A 95 16.08 -2.48 32.83
N THR A 96 16.20 -3.68 32.28
CA THR A 96 17.41 -4.11 31.57
C THR A 96 17.31 -3.69 30.11
N VAL A 97 18.18 -2.77 29.69
CA VAL A 97 18.22 -2.22 28.33
C VAL A 97 19.34 -2.92 27.56
N THR A 98 18.96 -3.70 26.55
CA THR A 98 19.88 -4.45 25.69
C THR A 98 19.99 -3.83 24.32
N VAL A 99 21.22 -3.73 23.78
CA VAL A 99 21.44 -3.25 22.40
C VAL A 99 20.65 -4.11 21.44
N LYS A 100 19.91 -3.46 20.53
CA LYS A 100 19.14 -4.17 19.51
C LYS A 100 20.01 -4.34 18.26
N GLU A 101 20.76 -5.44 18.23
CA GLU A 101 21.49 -5.86 17.03
C GLU A 101 20.56 -5.98 15.80
N ASN A 102 21.15 -5.87 14.61
CA ASN A 102 20.44 -5.71 13.34
C ASN A 102 20.88 -6.78 12.34
N GLY A 103 20.40 -8.01 12.56
CA GLY A 103 20.69 -9.15 11.70
C GLY A 103 19.47 -10.05 11.52
N CYS A 104 19.71 -11.36 11.55
CA CYS A 104 18.65 -12.35 11.52
C CYS A 104 18.61 -13.20 12.79
N ILE A 105 17.41 -13.38 13.35
CA ILE A 105 17.24 -14.17 14.57
C ILE A 105 17.49 -15.66 14.31
N ILE A 106 18.36 -16.24 15.13
CA ILE A 106 18.69 -17.66 15.19
C ILE A 106 18.26 -18.20 16.56
N LEU A 107 17.49 -19.27 16.54
CA LEU A 107 16.97 -19.97 17.70
C LEU A 107 17.68 -21.31 17.80
N VAL A 108 18.36 -21.54 18.91
CA VAL A 108 19.19 -22.72 19.14
C VAL A 108 18.63 -23.48 20.33
N SER A 109 18.34 -24.77 20.13
CA SER A 109 18.01 -25.70 21.21
C SER A 109 18.70 -27.04 20.95
N GLY A 110 18.40 -28.05 21.76
CA GLY A 110 18.96 -29.39 21.60
C GLY A 110 17.94 -30.49 21.88
N LEU A 111 18.22 -31.66 21.30
CA LEU A 111 17.48 -32.89 21.55
C LEU A 111 18.23 -33.79 22.55
N GLU A 112 17.53 -34.80 23.05
CA GLU A 112 18.03 -35.74 24.06
C GLU A 112 19.24 -36.55 23.57
N ASP A 113 19.32 -36.82 22.27
CA ASP A 113 20.45 -37.52 21.64
C ASP A 113 21.68 -36.62 21.41
N GLY A 114 21.56 -35.32 21.71
CA GLY A 114 22.58 -34.31 21.49
C GLY A 114 22.56 -33.68 20.09
N THR A 115 21.49 -33.89 19.32
CA THR A 115 21.27 -33.16 18.05
C THR A 115 21.04 -31.69 18.34
N LEU A 116 21.85 -30.81 17.74
CA LEU A 116 21.68 -29.37 17.80
C LEU A 116 20.52 -28.96 16.87
N VAL A 117 19.57 -28.20 17.39
CA VAL A 117 18.43 -27.70 16.62
C VAL A 117 18.62 -26.21 16.39
N VAL A 118 19.00 -25.84 15.16
CA VAL A 118 19.19 -24.45 14.75
C VAL A 118 18.07 -24.03 13.80
N CYS A 119 17.27 -23.07 14.25
CA CYS A 119 16.14 -22.55 13.50
C CYS A 119 16.34 -21.06 13.21
N SER A 120 15.97 -20.65 12.00
CA SER A 120 15.55 -19.26 11.81
C SER A 120 14.20 -19.06 12.49
N LYS A 121 13.67 -17.83 12.42
CA LYS A 121 12.37 -17.48 13.02
C LYS A 121 11.22 -18.49 12.77
N HIS A 122 11.09 -19.07 11.58
CA HIS A 122 9.99 -19.99 11.24
C HIS A 122 10.43 -21.18 10.37
N SER A 123 11.72 -21.40 10.21
CA SER A 123 12.27 -22.45 9.35
C SER A 123 13.41 -23.18 10.03
N TYR A 124 13.54 -24.46 9.70
CA TYR A 124 14.61 -25.37 10.08
C TYR A 124 15.17 -26.06 8.83
N GLY A 125 16.47 -26.35 8.84
CA GLY A 125 17.19 -27.12 7.82
C GLY A 125 17.30 -26.46 6.45
N SER A 126 18.07 -27.10 5.56
CA SER A 126 18.28 -26.67 4.17
C SER A 126 17.00 -26.73 3.32
N ARG A 127 16.83 -25.76 2.44
CA ARG A 127 15.65 -25.58 1.59
C ARG A 127 16.09 -25.29 0.17
N GLN A 128 15.60 -26.06 -0.77
CA GLN A 128 15.95 -25.93 -2.19
C GLN A 128 15.15 -24.81 -2.89
N ASP A 129 14.06 -24.33 -2.28
CA ASP A 129 13.12 -23.35 -2.85
C ASP A 129 13.45 -21.88 -2.52
N ILE A 130 14.54 -21.63 -1.79
CA ILE A 130 14.89 -20.27 -1.33
C ILE A 130 16.37 -20.00 -1.62
N ASN A 131 16.65 -18.85 -2.25
CA ASN A 131 18.01 -18.40 -2.54
C ASN A 131 18.86 -18.15 -1.29
N ARG A 132 18.24 -17.94 -0.11
CA ARG A 132 18.95 -17.78 1.18
C ARG A 132 18.26 -18.56 2.29
N ASN A 133 19.05 -19.36 2.99
CA ASN A 133 18.58 -20.14 4.13
C ASN A 133 19.24 -19.68 5.42
N HIS A 134 18.57 -18.79 6.15
CA HIS A 134 19.05 -18.26 7.43
C HIS A 134 19.30 -19.35 8.48
N ALA A 135 18.52 -20.44 8.47
CA ALA A 135 18.70 -21.51 9.45
C ALA A 135 20.01 -22.27 9.20
N ALA A 136 20.25 -22.68 7.95
CA ALA A 136 21.48 -23.38 7.58
C ALA A 136 22.72 -22.49 7.72
N ALA A 137 22.67 -21.24 7.22
CA ALA A 137 23.78 -20.30 7.38
C ALA A 137 24.10 -20.03 8.85
N GLY A 138 23.06 -19.89 9.70
CA GLY A 138 23.24 -19.73 11.12
C GLY A 138 23.80 -20.97 11.81
N GLU A 139 23.41 -22.17 11.37
CA GLU A 139 23.94 -23.44 11.87
C GLU A 139 25.43 -23.59 11.52
N ASP A 140 25.78 -23.37 10.25
CA ASP A 140 27.16 -23.46 9.76
C ASP A 140 28.06 -22.47 10.52
N PHE A 141 27.62 -21.22 10.66
CA PHE A 141 28.39 -20.20 11.37
C PHE A 141 28.50 -20.50 12.86
N LEU A 142 27.42 -20.95 13.51
CA LEU A 142 27.45 -21.32 14.93
C LEU A 142 28.41 -22.49 15.18
N CYS A 143 28.39 -23.51 14.32
CA CYS A 143 29.32 -24.63 14.42
C CYS A 143 30.78 -24.17 14.30
N GLN A 144 31.09 -23.28 13.35
CA GLN A 144 32.42 -22.70 13.21
C GLN A 144 32.83 -21.90 14.45
N GLN A 145 31.93 -21.11 15.02
CA GLN A 145 32.19 -20.30 16.21
C GLN A 145 32.43 -21.16 17.45
N LEU A 146 31.64 -22.22 17.64
CA LEU A 146 31.81 -23.20 18.72
C LEU A 146 33.15 -23.92 18.58
N GLN A 147 33.47 -24.40 17.39
CA GLN A 147 34.73 -25.08 17.10
C GLN A 147 35.94 -24.17 17.36
N ALA A 148 35.86 -22.89 16.94
CA ALA A 148 36.90 -21.90 17.21
C ALA A 148 37.10 -21.62 18.71
N HIS A 149 36.06 -21.84 19.53
CA HIS A 149 36.11 -21.76 20.98
C HIS A 149 36.42 -23.10 21.67
N GLY A 150 36.69 -24.16 20.92
CA GLY A 150 36.99 -25.49 21.46
C GLY A 150 35.78 -26.21 22.06
N VAL A 151 34.57 -25.87 21.62
CA VAL A 151 33.31 -26.46 22.08
C VAL A 151 32.71 -27.32 20.97
N GLU A 152 32.33 -28.56 21.30
CA GLU A 152 31.59 -29.42 20.39
C GLU A 152 30.10 -29.03 20.33
N PRO A 153 29.46 -28.96 19.14
CA PRO A 153 28.04 -28.64 19.01
C PRO A 153 27.11 -29.50 19.88
N ARG A 154 27.48 -30.77 20.07
CA ARG A 154 26.75 -31.73 20.92
C ARG A 154 26.71 -31.29 22.39
N GLU A 155 27.75 -30.65 22.90
CA GLU A 155 27.80 -30.19 24.30
C GLU A 155 26.80 -29.06 24.56
N LEU A 156 26.71 -28.12 23.62
CA LEU A 156 25.71 -27.06 23.67
C LEU A 156 24.29 -27.64 23.56
N ALA A 157 24.07 -28.57 22.63
CA ALA A 157 22.77 -29.22 22.45
C ALA A 157 22.29 -29.93 23.71
N LEU A 158 23.13 -30.75 24.33
CA LEU A 158 22.80 -31.46 25.57
C LEU A 158 22.51 -30.49 26.71
N TRP A 159 23.31 -29.43 26.86
CA TRP A 159 23.06 -28.43 27.90
C TRP A 159 21.73 -27.70 27.69
N LEU A 160 21.41 -27.27 26.45
CA LEU A 160 20.14 -26.62 26.13
C LEU A 160 18.95 -27.54 26.38
N HIS A 161 19.08 -28.82 26.04
CA HIS A 161 18.09 -29.84 26.31
C HIS A 161 17.86 -30.05 27.81
N ASP A 162 18.95 -30.25 28.57
CA ASP A 162 18.90 -30.54 30.01
C ASP A 162 18.34 -29.37 30.82
N GLN A 163 18.61 -28.13 30.39
CA GLN A 163 18.02 -26.93 31.00
C GLN A 163 16.59 -26.67 30.52
N ASN A 164 16.11 -27.39 29.50
CA ASN A 164 14.84 -27.15 28.82
C ASN A 164 14.72 -25.69 28.31
N VAL A 165 15.73 -25.22 27.59
CA VAL A 165 15.80 -23.82 27.10
C VAL A 165 16.11 -23.71 25.61
N THR A 166 15.80 -22.52 25.08
CA THR A 166 16.21 -22.05 23.76
C THR A 166 17.16 -20.87 23.92
N ALA A 167 18.37 -20.97 23.39
CA ALA A 167 19.24 -19.81 23.18
C ALA A 167 18.77 -19.01 21.95
N VAL A 168 18.70 -17.70 22.11
CA VAL A 168 18.21 -16.74 21.12
C VAL A 168 19.34 -15.78 20.78
N ALA A 169 19.83 -15.87 19.56
CA ALA A 169 20.92 -15.05 19.06
C ALA A 169 20.48 -14.27 17.82
N GLU A 170 21.17 -13.16 17.56
CA GLU A 170 21.09 -12.42 16.31
C GLU A 170 22.36 -12.73 15.51
N TYR A 171 22.22 -13.28 14.31
CA TYR A 171 23.34 -13.47 13.39
C TYR A 171 23.52 -12.21 12.55
N CYS A 172 24.63 -11.53 12.77
CA CYS A 172 25.01 -10.30 12.08
C CYS A 172 26.28 -10.56 11.27
N ASP A 173 26.19 -10.47 9.94
CA ASP A 173 27.32 -10.67 9.02
C ASP A 173 26.96 -10.14 7.63
N ASP A 174 27.53 -8.98 7.26
CA ASP A 174 27.27 -8.34 5.96
C ASP A 174 27.76 -9.18 4.76
N SER A 175 28.70 -10.13 4.99
CA SER A 175 29.12 -11.07 3.96
C SER A 175 28.06 -12.14 3.64
N PHE A 176 27.12 -12.36 4.56
CA PHE A 176 25.95 -13.21 4.37
C PHE A 176 24.71 -12.42 3.94
N GLU A 177 24.34 -11.37 4.68
CA GLU A 177 23.24 -10.47 4.34
C GLU A 177 23.41 -9.11 5.01
N GLU A 178 23.46 -8.04 4.21
CA GLU A 178 23.38 -6.67 4.71
C GLU A 178 21.95 -6.32 5.13
N HIS A 179 21.84 -5.74 6.32
CA HIS A 179 20.60 -5.17 6.83
C HIS A 179 20.58 -3.64 6.71
N VAL A 180 20.58 -2.92 7.83
CA VAL A 180 20.52 -1.45 7.87
C VAL A 180 21.75 -0.89 8.58
N VAL A 181 22.20 -1.53 9.66
CA VAL A 181 23.42 -1.18 10.37
C VAL A 181 24.56 -2.06 9.84
N GLU A 182 25.72 -1.46 9.67
CA GLU A 182 26.91 -2.14 9.13
C GLU A 182 27.59 -3.03 10.17
N TYR A 183 27.95 -4.24 9.74
CA TYR A 183 28.75 -5.20 10.50
C TYR A 183 30.00 -5.56 9.71
N SER A 184 31.11 -4.92 10.07
CA SER A 184 32.44 -5.30 9.58
C SER A 184 32.75 -6.77 9.90
N ARG A 185 33.72 -7.35 9.18
CA ARG A 185 34.16 -8.74 9.44
C ARG A 185 34.56 -9.01 10.89
N GLU A 186 35.14 -8.03 11.57
CA GLU A 186 35.53 -8.14 12.98
C GLU A 186 34.32 -8.14 13.93
N HIS A 187 33.21 -7.53 13.50
CA HIS A 187 31.95 -7.48 14.23
C HIS A 187 30.94 -8.53 13.76
N ALA A 188 31.27 -9.36 12.76
CA ALA A 188 30.42 -10.47 12.36
C ALA A 188 30.35 -11.53 13.47
N GLY A 189 29.17 -12.08 13.75
CA GLY A 189 29.01 -13.09 14.78
C GLY A 189 27.58 -13.45 15.18
N MET A 190 27.48 -14.47 16.04
CA MET A 190 26.24 -14.83 16.75
C MET A 190 26.17 -14.06 18.06
N TYR A 191 25.33 -13.02 18.09
CA TYR A 191 25.11 -12.19 19.26
C TYR A 191 24.03 -12.79 20.15
N LEU A 192 24.44 -13.48 21.23
CA LEU A 192 23.49 -14.08 22.16
C LEU A 192 22.83 -12.99 23.00
N HIS A 193 21.51 -12.86 22.83
CA HIS A 193 20.72 -11.87 23.53
C HIS A 193 19.67 -12.49 24.44
N GLY A 194 19.41 -13.79 24.43
CA GLY A 194 18.65 -14.36 25.55
C GLY A 194 18.50 -15.84 25.51
N ILE A 195 17.92 -16.36 26.59
CA ILE A 195 17.72 -17.78 26.79
C ILE A 195 16.32 -17.92 27.40
N ASN A 196 15.42 -18.58 26.68
CA ASN A 196 14.03 -18.72 27.09
C ASN A 196 13.74 -20.14 27.55
N SER A 197 12.86 -20.31 28.53
CA SER A 197 12.34 -21.65 28.84
C SER A 197 11.52 -22.20 27.68
N ASN A 198 11.63 -23.51 27.44
CA ASN A 198 10.79 -24.23 26.48
C ASN A 198 9.44 -24.59 27.14
N GLU A 199 8.74 -23.56 27.60
CA GLU A 199 7.44 -23.65 28.24
C GLU A 199 6.41 -22.77 27.52
N ALA A 200 5.13 -23.03 27.76
CA ALA A 200 4.05 -22.22 27.20
C ALA A 200 4.06 -20.77 27.73
N ALA A 201 4.40 -20.58 29.00
CA ALA A 201 4.56 -19.28 29.63
C ALA A 201 5.91 -18.65 29.25
N PHE A 202 5.94 -17.34 29.05
CA PHE A 202 7.18 -16.65 28.78
C PHE A 202 8.03 -16.53 30.05
N ARG A 203 9.20 -17.18 30.04
CA ARG A 203 10.28 -16.89 30.98
C ARG A 203 11.60 -16.72 30.21
N THR A 204 12.36 -15.68 30.53
CA THR A 204 13.69 -15.43 29.97
C THR A 204 14.73 -15.29 31.07
N MET A 205 15.92 -15.81 30.79
CA MET A 205 17.05 -15.72 31.68
C MET A 205 17.53 -14.26 31.84
N PRO A 206 17.93 -13.82 33.04
CA PRO A 206 18.56 -12.52 33.27
C PRO A 206 19.84 -12.33 32.46
N MET A 207 20.11 -11.10 32.00
CA MET A 207 21.28 -10.81 31.14
C MET A 207 22.65 -11.19 31.71
N PRO A 208 22.93 -11.09 33.04
CA PRO A 208 24.19 -11.59 33.58
C PRO A 208 24.43 -13.08 33.28
N GLN A 209 23.41 -13.92 33.46
CA GLN A 209 23.51 -15.36 33.19
C GLN A 209 23.55 -15.64 31.67
N VAL A 210 22.83 -14.85 30.86
CA VAL A 210 22.95 -14.92 29.39
C VAL A 210 24.39 -14.64 28.95
N ARG A 211 25.07 -13.67 29.58
CA ARG A 211 26.48 -13.37 29.31
C ARG A 211 27.39 -14.52 29.73
N GLU A 212 27.18 -15.13 30.89
CA GLU A 212 27.95 -16.31 31.33
C GLU A 212 27.84 -17.46 30.32
N VAL A 213 26.65 -17.70 29.78
CA VAL A 213 26.44 -18.71 28.73
C VAL A 213 27.10 -18.28 27.41
N ALA A 214 27.03 -16.99 27.06
CA ALA A 214 27.71 -16.49 25.88
C ALA A 214 29.23 -16.74 25.95
N ASP A 215 29.84 -16.37 27.07
CA ASP A 215 31.27 -16.55 27.32
C ASP A 215 31.65 -18.03 27.32
N LYS A 216 30.84 -18.89 27.93
CA LYS A 216 31.09 -20.34 28.01
C LYS A 216 31.07 -21.03 26.64
N TYR A 217 30.15 -20.64 25.76
CA TYR A 217 29.93 -21.29 24.47
C TYR A 217 30.44 -20.45 23.28
N GLY A 218 31.23 -19.41 23.54
CA GLY A 218 31.85 -18.59 22.50
C GLY A 218 30.90 -17.70 21.70
N PHE A 219 29.71 -17.39 22.19
CA PHE A 219 28.84 -16.37 21.58
C PHE A 219 29.37 -14.96 21.82
N ARG A 220 29.01 -14.03 20.93
CA ARG A 220 29.20 -12.60 21.21
C ARG A 220 28.15 -12.17 22.22
N ALA A 221 28.58 -11.60 23.34
CA ALA A 221 27.66 -11.05 24.32
C ALA A 221 27.06 -9.73 23.82
N VAL A 222 25.74 -9.61 23.88
CA VAL A 222 25.07 -8.32 23.67
C VAL A 222 25.33 -7.40 24.87
N ASP A 223 25.65 -6.15 24.55
CA ASP A 223 25.86 -5.13 25.58
C ASP A 223 24.54 -4.69 26.20
N TYR A 224 24.59 -4.37 27.48
CA TYR A 224 23.40 -3.99 28.25
C TYR A 224 23.75 -3.12 29.43
N PHE A 225 22.75 -2.37 29.89
CA PHE A 225 22.80 -1.61 31.13
C PHE A 225 21.43 -1.67 31.82
N THR A 226 21.37 -1.21 33.06
CA THR A 226 20.17 -1.25 33.88
C THR A 226 19.82 0.15 34.36
N VAL A 227 18.54 0.46 34.40
CA VAL A 227 17.99 1.69 34.99
C VAL A 227 16.85 1.33 35.93
N GLU A 228 16.67 2.10 37.00
CA GLU A 228 15.75 1.71 38.09
C GLU A 228 14.30 2.16 37.83
N SER A 229 14.13 3.32 37.16
CA SER A 229 12.82 3.94 36.98
C SER A 229 12.46 4.18 35.51
N VAL A 230 11.15 4.25 35.22
CA VAL A 230 10.64 4.56 33.87
C VAL A 230 11.03 5.96 33.41
N GLY A 231 11.07 6.94 34.34
CA GLY A 231 11.49 8.30 34.03
C GLY A 231 12.94 8.37 33.56
N GLU A 232 13.85 7.69 34.27
CA GLU A 232 15.26 7.56 33.89
C GLU A 232 15.42 6.79 32.57
N LEU A 233 14.67 5.70 32.40
CA LEU A 233 14.66 4.92 31.16
C LEU A 233 14.30 5.79 29.97
N LYS A 234 13.20 6.55 30.05
CA LYS A 234 12.74 7.42 28.98
C LYS A 234 13.78 8.48 28.63
N ALA A 235 14.29 9.20 29.62
CA ALA A 235 15.31 10.23 29.39
C ALA A 235 16.60 9.67 28.76
N THR A 236 17.02 8.49 29.21
CA THR A 236 18.19 7.78 28.67
C THR A 236 17.99 7.38 27.20
N LEU A 237 16.83 6.78 26.88
CA LEU A 237 16.50 6.36 25.50
C LEU A 237 16.38 7.56 24.55
N GLU A 238 15.76 8.65 24.99
CA GLU A 238 15.66 9.90 24.21
C GLU A 238 17.03 10.53 23.96
N THR A 239 17.97 10.40 24.89
CA THR A 239 19.34 10.90 24.71
C THR A 239 20.06 10.14 23.60
N PHE A 240 19.97 8.82 23.58
CA PHE A 240 20.57 8.02 22.50
C PHE A 240 19.85 8.21 21.16
N ALA A 241 18.53 8.46 21.17
CA ALA A 241 17.76 8.72 19.96
C ALA A 241 18.22 9.97 19.20
N LYS A 242 18.74 10.98 19.90
CA LYS A 242 19.25 12.22 19.28
C LYS A 242 20.51 12.03 18.45
N THR A 243 21.31 11.01 18.76
CA THR A 243 22.56 10.75 18.05
C THR A 243 22.50 9.49 17.19
N GLY A 244 21.55 8.58 17.46
CA GLY A 244 21.49 7.28 16.81
C GLY A 244 22.63 6.34 17.22
N MET A 245 23.43 6.72 18.22
CA MET A 245 24.71 6.08 18.56
C MET A 245 24.70 5.50 19.98
N TYR A 246 25.37 4.37 20.15
CA TYR A 246 25.67 3.78 21.45
C TYR A 246 27.14 3.33 21.50
N LYS A 247 27.89 3.84 22.48
CA LYS A 247 29.35 3.60 22.62
C LYS A 247 30.15 3.80 21.32
N GLY A 248 29.78 4.83 20.55
CA GLY A 248 30.46 5.19 19.30
C GLY A 248 30.09 4.32 18.08
N ARG A 249 29.10 3.42 18.20
CA ARG A 249 28.56 2.63 17.09
C ARG A 249 27.11 2.99 16.82
N GLU A 250 26.72 2.95 15.54
CA GLU A 250 25.32 3.09 15.14
C GLU A 250 24.49 1.95 15.75
N THR A 251 23.27 2.26 16.19
CA THR A 251 22.32 1.26 16.68
C THR A 251 20.90 1.60 16.25
N GLU A 252 20.13 0.60 15.81
CA GLU A 252 18.72 0.77 15.46
C GLU A 252 17.83 1.06 16.71
N GLY A 253 18.39 0.88 17.91
CA GLY A 253 17.74 1.16 19.18
C GLY A 253 18.00 0.07 20.23
N PHE A 254 17.02 -0.15 21.10
CA PHE A 254 17.15 -1.04 22.25
C PHE A 254 15.94 -1.96 22.43
N VAL A 255 16.17 -3.11 23.06
CA VAL A 255 15.13 -3.96 23.65
C VAL A 255 15.20 -3.84 25.16
N ILE A 256 14.08 -3.44 25.77
CA ILE A 256 13.93 -3.26 27.20
C ILE A 256 13.25 -4.49 27.76
N ARG A 257 13.80 -5.03 28.84
CA ARG A 257 13.27 -6.16 29.61
C ARG A 257 12.88 -5.68 30.98
N CYS A 258 11.67 -6.00 31.40
CA CYS A 258 11.13 -5.70 32.70
C CYS A 258 10.07 -6.73 33.07
N HIS A 259 9.33 -6.48 34.14
CA HIS A 259 8.22 -7.33 34.55
C HIS A 259 6.89 -6.59 34.43
N ARG A 260 5.83 -7.31 34.06
CA ARG A 260 4.46 -6.78 34.01
C ARG A 260 3.54 -7.78 34.71
N GLY A 261 2.97 -7.40 35.85
CA GLY A 261 2.12 -8.31 36.63
C GLY A 261 2.84 -9.57 37.15
N GLY A 262 4.16 -9.52 37.30
CA GLY A 262 5.00 -10.65 37.75
C GLY A 262 5.58 -11.52 36.62
N ASP A 263 5.12 -11.34 35.39
CA ASP A 263 5.64 -12.05 34.21
C ASP A 263 6.71 -11.23 33.47
N ASP A 264 7.62 -11.92 32.77
CA ASP A 264 8.60 -11.29 31.89
C ASP A 264 7.91 -10.51 30.77
N PHE A 265 8.31 -9.25 30.59
CA PHE A 265 7.76 -8.36 29.61
C PHE A 265 8.86 -7.63 28.85
N LEU A 266 8.77 -7.69 27.52
CA LEU A 266 9.69 -7.00 26.63
C LEU A 266 8.94 -5.94 25.83
N PHE A 267 9.60 -4.82 25.60
CA PHE A 267 9.25 -3.84 24.58
C PHE A 267 10.52 -3.31 23.93
N LYS A 268 10.39 -2.62 22.80
CA LYS A 268 11.55 -2.07 22.09
C LYS A 268 11.39 -0.57 21.92
N PHE A 269 12.51 0.13 21.89
CA PHE A 269 12.60 1.53 21.55
C PHE A 269 13.52 1.65 20.34
N LYS A 270 12.93 1.81 19.16
CA LYS A 270 13.67 1.99 17.92
C LYS A 270 13.92 3.46 17.66
N PHE A 271 15.13 3.79 17.24
CA PHE A 271 15.40 5.11 16.69
C PHE A 271 14.72 5.22 15.33
N GLU A 272 14.02 6.33 15.14
CA GLU A 272 13.27 6.57 13.91
C GLU A 272 14.25 6.92 12.78
N GLU A 273 15.00 8.02 12.94
CA GLU A 273 16.01 8.43 11.98
C GLU A 273 17.43 8.05 12.42
N PRO A 274 18.34 7.77 11.46
CA PRO A 274 18.14 7.76 10.00
C PRO A 274 17.59 6.41 9.47
N TYR A 275 17.29 5.47 10.37
CA TYR A 275 17.04 4.06 10.06
C TYR A 275 15.72 3.80 9.33
N LEU A 276 14.70 4.65 9.53
CA LEU A 276 13.45 4.62 8.80
C LEU A 276 13.70 4.96 7.34
N MET A 277 14.43 6.05 7.08
CA MET A 277 14.81 6.45 5.72
C MET A 277 15.69 5.40 5.03
N TYR A 278 16.67 4.81 5.72
CA TYR A 278 17.50 3.75 5.14
C TYR A 278 16.69 2.51 4.74
N ARG A 279 15.73 2.11 5.58
CA ARG A 279 14.77 1.03 5.22
C ARG A 279 13.94 1.42 4.03
N GLN A 280 13.45 2.65 3.99
CA GLN A 280 12.68 3.16 2.86
C GLN A 280 13.48 3.05 1.56
N TRP A 281 14.72 3.55 1.54
CA TRP A 281 15.64 3.46 0.40
C TRP A 281 15.88 2.02 -0.06
N ARG A 282 16.17 1.11 0.88
CA ARG A 282 16.31 -0.32 0.58
C ARG A 282 15.08 -0.89 -0.12
N GLU A 283 13.89 -0.61 0.38
CA GLU A 283 12.65 -1.17 -0.16
C GLU A 283 12.23 -0.52 -1.48
N VAL A 284 12.44 0.79 -1.68
CA VAL A 284 12.18 1.43 -2.99
C VAL A 284 13.18 0.97 -4.05
N THR A 285 14.44 0.75 -3.70
CA THR A 285 15.45 0.21 -4.64
C THR A 285 15.13 -1.23 -5.04
N LYS A 286 14.78 -2.10 -4.08
CA LYS A 286 14.32 -3.48 -4.40
C LYS A 286 13.09 -3.48 -5.30
N SER A 287 12.16 -2.57 -5.03
CA SER A 287 10.96 -2.40 -5.84
C SER A 287 11.28 -1.94 -7.26
N TYR A 288 12.20 -0.99 -7.41
CA TYR A 288 12.67 -0.56 -8.73
C TYR A 288 13.34 -1.72 -9.49
N ILE A 289 14.23 -2.48 -8.84
CA ILE A 289 14.92 -3.60 -9.48
C ILE A 289 13.94 -4.69 -9.95
N SER A 290 12.90 -4.95 -9.15
CA SER A 290 11.91 -6.02 -9.40
C SER A 290 10.83 -5.61 -10.41
N ASP A 291 10.26 -4.41 -10.22
CA ASP A 291 9.05 -3.97 -10.93
C ASP A 291 9.38 -2.97 -12.05
N GLY A 292 10.59 -2.38 -12.06
CA GLY A 292 10.97 -1.27 -12.94
C GLY A 292 10.31 0.07 -12.58
N VAL A 293 9.59 0.13 -11.46
CA VAL A 293 8.74 1.27 -11.08
C VAL A 293 9.32 2.02 -9.89
N ARG A 294 9.42 3.35 -10.02
CA ARG A 294 9.72 4.27 -8.91
C ARG A 294 8.53 4.32 -7.96
N LYS A 295 8.68 3.83 -6.73
CA LYS A 295 7.61 3.88 -5.73
C LYS A 295 7.55 5.24 -5.03
N ASN A 296 6.36 5.80 -4.96
CA ASN A 296 6.09 7.00 -4.16
C ASN A 296 6.13 6.67 -2.67
N VAL A 297 6.71 7.57 -1.89
CA VAL A 297 6.85 7.47 -0.43
C VAL A 297 6.17 8.66 0.25
N THR A 298 5.65 8.43 1.45
CA THR A 298 4.93 9.47 2.21
C THR A 298 5.83 10.28 3.13
N LYS A 299 6.96 9.72 3.56
CA LYS A 299 7.99 10.41 4.37
C LYS A 299 9.27 10.57 3.55
N HIS A 300 10.05 11.62 3.80
CA HIS A 300 11.34 11.88 3.14
C HIS A 300 11.23 11.86 1.61
N ARG A 301 10.16 12.46 1.06
CA ARG A 301 9.78 12.30 -0.35
C ARG A 301 10.86 12.82 -1.29
N GLU A 302 11.34 14.05 -1.07
CA GLU A 302 12.28 14.69 -1.98
C GLU A 302 13.67 14.08 -1.89
N ILE A 303 14.20 13.86 -0.68
CA ILE A 303 15.48 13.18 -0.55
C ILE A 303 15.45 11.74 -1.09
N THR A 304 14.33 11.03 -0.97
CA THR A 304 14.18 9.68 -1.57
C THR A 304 14.11 9.75 -3.09
N LYS A 305 13.48 10.78 -3.66
CA LYS A 305 13.49 11.03 -5.10
C LYS A 305 14.94 11.25 -5.59
N ARG A 306 15.71 12.12 -4.92
CA ARG A 306 17.13 12.35 -5.22
C ARG A 306 17.97 11.09 -5.10
N TYR A 307 17.75 10.30 -4.05
CA TYR A 307 18.38 9.00 -3.89
C TYR A 307 18.09 8.08 -5.09
N LEU A 308 16.82 7.96 -5.49
CA LEU A 308 16.43 7.17 -6.67
C LEU A 308 17.04 7.71 -7.97
N ASP A 309 17.07 9.02 -8.16
CA ASP A 309 17.70 9.66 -9.33
C ASP A 309 19.20 9.37 -9.40
N PHE A 310 19.88 9.25 -8.25
CA PHE A 310 21.28 8.87 -8.17
C PHE A 310 21.52 7.37 -8.41
N VAL A 311 20.73 6.48 -7.78
CA VAL A 311 21.01 5.03 -7.83
C VAL A 311 20.51 4.33 -9.07
N ILE A 312 19.42 4.80 -9.68
CA ILE A 312 18.80 4.16 -10.84
C ILE A 312 19.78 4.06 -12.02
N PRO A 313 20.49 5.13 -12.43
CA PRO A 313 21.48 5.04 -13.51
C PRO A 313 22.59 4.02 -13.24
N LEU A 314 23.02 3.88 -11.97
CA LEU A 314 24.02 2.90 -11.57
C LEU A 314 23.48 1.46 -11.72
N LEU A 315 22.23 1.24 -11.30
CA LEU A 315 21.57 -0.06 -11.39
C LEU A 315 21.25 -0.46 -12.83
N ASP A 316 20.83 0.49 -13.67
CA ASP A 316 20.52 0.23 -15.08
C ASP A 316 21.80 -0.06 -15.88
N GLY A 317 22.92 0.53 -15.49
CA GLY A 317 24.25 0.28 -16.08
C GLY A 317 24.93 -1.02 -15.64
N ASP A 318 24.52 -1.64 -14.52
CA ASP A 318 25.18 -2.81 -13.93
C ASP A 318 24.19 -3.89 -13.47
N LYS A 319 24.03 -4.93 -14.30
CA LYS A 319 23.18 -6.09 -13.97
C LYS A 319 23.66 -6.87 -12.74
N LEU A 320 24.97 -6.96 -12.54
CA LEU A 320 25.53 -7.70 -11.40
C LEU A 320 25.22 -6.96 -10.09
N MET A 321 25.25 -5.62 -10.10
CA MET A 321 24.83 -4.82 -8.96
C MET A 321 23.36 -5.08 -8.58
N ARG A 322 22.46 -5.17 -9.57
CA ARG A 322 21.05 -5.51 -9.32
C ARG A 322 20.89 -6.88 -8.66
N GLU A 323 21.58 -7.89 -9.19
CA GLU A 323 21.56 -9.25 -8.65
C GLU A 323 22.10 -9.28 -7.21
N ARG A 324 23.24 -8.63 -6.96
CA ARG A 324 23.84 -8.51 -5.63
C ARG A 324 22.90 -7.80 -4.64
N TYR A 325 22.27 -6.71 -5.06
CA TYR A 325 21.33 -5.95 -4.22
C TYR A 325 20.10 -6.78 -3.83
N MET A 326 19.52 -7.51 -4.78
CA MET A 326 18.43 -8.45 -4.50
C MET A 326 18.89 -9.60 -3.60
N ASN A 327 20.16 -9.98 -3.72
CA ASN A 327 20.85 -10.91 -2.85
C ASN A 327 21.41 -10.28 -1.56
N GLY A 328 20.98 -9.07 -1.19
CA GLY A 328 21.25 -8.47 0.12
C GLY A 328 22.68 -7.96 0.28
N HIS A 329 23.34 -7.58 -0.82
CA HIS A 329 24.70 -7.03 -0.82
C HIS A 329 24.75 -5.71 -1.60
N GLY A 330 25.62 -4.79 -1.18
CA GLY A 330 25.77 -3.46 -1.78
C GLY A 330 24.64 -2.48 -1.42
N ILE A 331 23.82 -2.81 -0.42
CA ILE A 331 22.75 -1.95 0.10
C ILE A 331 23.36 -0.77 0.83
N ILE A 332 24.27 -1.07 1.77
CA ILE A 332 24.98 -0.09 2.58
C ILE A 332 25.92 0.74 1.71
N GLU A 333 26.66 0.09 0.80
CA GLU A 333 27.55 0.75 -0.15
C GLU A 333 26.80 1.80 -0.99
N LEU A 334 25.67 1.42 -1.61
CA LEU A 334 24.92 2.31 -2.49
C LEU A 334 24.29 3.49 -1.74
N ARG A 335 23.83 3.25 -0.50
CA ARG A 335 23.39 4.31 0.42
C ARG A 335 24.55 5.28 0.70
N ASN A 336 25.69 4.76 1.15
CA ASN A 336 26.81 5.59 1.57
C ASN A 336 27.35 6.42 0.39
N ARG A 337 27.43 5.83 -0.81
CA ARG A 337 27.79 6.56 -2.04
C ARG A 337 26.85 7.73 -2.33
N PHE A 338 25.54 7.58 -2.12
CA PHE A 338 24.60 8.67 -2.29
C PHE A 338 24.82 9.77 -1.24
N LEU A 339 24.98 9.39 0.04
CA LEU A 339 25.21 10.33 1.14
C LEU A 339 26.48 11.15 0.91
N GLU A 340 27.58 10.50 0.55
CA GLU A 340 28.85 11.14 0.18
C GLU A 340 28.68 12.10 -1.01
N SER A 341 28.01 11.66 -2.08
CA SER A 341 27.77 12.51 -3.26
C SER A 341 26.91 13.73 -2.96
N SER A 342 26.06 13.65 -1.94
CA SER A 342 25.17 14.72 -1.51
C SER A 342 25.80 15.63 -0.45
N GLY A 343 27.01 15.31 0.04
CA GLY A 343 27.65 16.01 1.14
C GLY A 343 26.92 15.87 2.47
N MET A 344 26.12 14.80 2.65
CA MET A 344 25.29 14.59 3.83
C MET A 344 25.90 13.53 4.75
N THR A 345 25.78 13.76 6.05
CA THR A 345 26.12 12.77 7.09
C THR A 345 24.86 12.14 7.70
N ALA A 346 25.02 11.01 8.38
CA ALA A 346 23.93 10.40 9.16
C ALA A 346 23.37 11.37 10.22
N SER A 347 24.22 12.24 10.78
CA SER A 347 23.82 13.24 11.77
C SER A 347 22.91 14.31 11.18
N ASP A 348 23.18 14.76 9.95
CA ASP A 348 22.36 15.76 9.25
C ASP A 348 20.94 15.24 8.98
N ILE A 349 20.79 13.92 8.89
CA ILE A 349 19.50 13.25 8.65
C ILE A 349 18.68 13.15 9.95
N ILE A 350 19.35 12.91 11.08
CA ILE A 350 18.69 12.81 12.39
C ILE A 350 18.11 14.16 12.81
N ASP A 351 18.75 15.27 12.41
CA ASP A 351 18.20 16.61 12.62
C ASP A 351 17.02 16.88 11.68
N SER A 352 15.81 16.75 12.22
CA SER A 352 14.56 16.98 11.51
C SER A 352 14.42 18.39 10.91
N GLU A 353 15.13 19.38 11.44
CA GLU A 353 15.11 20.76 10.93
C GLU A 353 15.98 20.87 9.68
N ALA A 354 17.22 20.34 9.73
CA ALA A 354 18.10 20.24 8.58
C ALA A 354 17.49 19.39 7.44
N LEU A 355 16.84 18.27 7.77
CA LEU A 355 16.18 17.44 6.78
C LEU A 355 14.99 18.17 6.11
N ARG A 356 14.24 18.98 6.86
CA ARG A 356 13.17 19.82 6.31
C ARG A 356 13.72 20.94 5.43
N GLU A 357 14.83 21.58 5.83
CA GLU A 357 15.50 22.58 5.01
C GLU A 357 15.99 21.98 3.69
N LEU A 358 16.54 20.76 3.72
CA LEU A 358 16.95 20.02 2.53
C LEU A 358 15.79 19.63 1.62
N ASP A 359 14.69 19.12 2.19
CA ASP A 359 13.47 18.83 1.44
C ASP A 359 12.89 20.12 0.83
N MET A 360 12.91 21.25 1.54
CA MET A 360 12.45 22.55 1.04
C MET A 360 13.36 23.12 -0.05
N ALA A 361 14.68 22.99 0.08
CA ALA A 361 15.64 23.41 -0.94
C ALA A 361 15.48 22.57 -2.22
N ALA A 362 15.29 21.25 -2.09
CA ALA A 362 14.99 20.37 -3.21
C ALA A 362 13.63 20.68 -3.86
N LEU A 363 12.60 20.99 -3.04
CA LEU A 363 11.31 21.46 -3.54
C LEU A 363 11.48 22.75 -4.36
N MET A 364 12.24 23.72 -3.85
CA MET A 364 12.55 24.96 -4.57
C MET A 364 13.30 24.72 -5.89
N GLU A 365 14.17 23.71 -5.95
CA GLU A 365 14.88 23.33 -7.18
C GLU A 365 13.93 22.71 -8.22
N THR A 366 12.98 21.88 -7.80
CA THR A 366 11.92 21.32 -8.68
C THR A 366 10.82 22.31 -9.08
N MET A 367 10.70 23.43 -8.35
CA MET A 367 9.71 24.50 -8.58
C MET A 367 10.20 25.58 -9.56
N LYS A 368 11.36 25.43 -10.20
CA LYS A 368 11.76 26.35 -11.27
C LYS A 368 10.74 26.26 -12.41
N ILE A 369 9.97 27.32 -12.59
CA ILE A 369 9.11 27.50 -13.75
C ILE A 369 10.02 27.94 -14.89
N ASP A 370 10.17 27.09 -15.90
CA ASP A 370 11.03 27.33 -17.05
C ASP A 370 10.38 26.80 -18.35
N GLY A 371 11.14 26.75 -19.44
CA GLY A 371 10.65 26.29 -20.74
C GLY A 371 10.21 24.81 -20.79
N HIS A 372 10.53 24.02 -19.76
CA HIS A 372 10.16 22.62 -19.64
C HIS A 372 8.87 22.42 -18.81
N THR A 373 8.29 23.49 -18.27
CA THR A 373 7.04 23.42 -17.48
C THR A 373 5.80 23.19 -18.34
N LYS A 374 5.00 22.20 -17.94
CA LYS A 374 3.71 21.83 -18.53
C LYS A 374 2.56 22.27 -17.62
N PHE A 375 1.48 22.76 -18.21
CA PHE A 375 0.33 23.29 -17.45
C PHE A 375 -0.94 22.47 -17.70
N VAL A 376 -1.64 22.16 -16.61
CA VAL A 376 -2.92 21.45 -16.62
C VAL A 376 -4.00 22.39 -16.10
N LEU A 377 -4.86 22.88 -16.99
CA LEU A 377 -5.99 23.74 -16.63
C LEU A 377 -7.20 22.87 -16.30
N VAL A 378 -7.71 22.99 -15.08
CA VAL A 378 -8.77 22.15 -14.53
C VAL A 378 -9.99 23.00 -14.20
N PRO A 379 -11.08 22.93 -14.99
CA PRO A 379 -12.33 23.59 -14.63
C PRO A 379 -12.92 23.01 -13.36
N VAL A 380 -13.33 23.88 -12.43
CA VAL A 380 -14.18 23.54 -11.28
C VAL A 380 -15.51 24.25 -11.49
N ALA A 381 -16.48 23.51 -12.04
CA ALA A 381 -17.69 24.08 -12.63
C ALA A 381 -18.88 23.12 -12.57
N THR A 382 -20.07 23.63 -12.90
CA THR A 382 -21.24 22.81 -13.22
C THR A 382 -21.61 22.96 -14.71
N ILE A 383 -22.60 22.19 -15.15
CA ILE A 383 -23.07 22.22 -16.55
C ILE A 383 -23.60 23.62 -16.88
N GLY A 384 -23.26 24.13 -18.07
CA GLY A 384 -23.73 25.44 -18.55
C GLY A 384 -22.90 26.65 -18.07
N CYS A 385 -21.88 26.45 -17.22
CA CYS A 385 -21.00 27.54 -16.76
C CYS A 385 -20.10 28.14 -17.85
N GLY A 386 -20.05 27.55 -19.05
CA GLY A 386 -19.22 28.03 -20.16
C GLY A 386 -17.80 27.45 -20.22
N LYS A 387 -17.51 26.41 -19.45
CA LYS A 387 -16.19 25.74 -19.38
C LYS A 387 -15.58 25.40 -20.75
N SER A 388 -16.35 24.72 -21.61
CA SER A 388 -15.89 24.28 -22.94
C SER A 388 -15.71 25.47 -23.86
N THR A 389 -16.55 26.49 -23.74
CA THR A 389 -16.45 27.72 -24.54
C THR A 389 -15.18 28.50 -24.18
N VAL A 390 -14.88 28.68 -22.88
CA VAL A 390 -13.61 29.30 -22.45
C VAL A 390 -12.42 28.48 -22.92
N GLY A 391 -12.45 27.15 -22.76
CA GLY A 391 -11.35 26.28 -23.21
C GLY A 391 -11.10 26.34 -24.72
N LEU A 392 -12.15 26.38 -25.53
CA LEU A 392 -12.05 26.53 -26.98
C LEU A 392 -11.50 27.89 -27.40
N ILE A 393 -11.89 28.98 -26.73
CA ILE A 393 -11.30 30.31 -26.97
C ILE A 393 -9.80 30.28 -26.71
N LEU A 394 -9.38 29.75 -25.56
CA LEU A 394 -7.96 29.67 -25.19
C LEU A 394 -7.16 28.82 -26.19
N LYS A 395 -7.70 27.66 -26.59
CA LYS A 395 -7.09 26.79 -27.61
C LYS A 395 -6.96 27.48 -28.97
N GLU A 396 -7.95 28.26 -29.38
CA GLU A 396 -7.92 28.99 -30.67
C GLU A 396 -6.88 30.12 -30.65
N LEU A 397 -6.76 30.82 -29.51
CA LEU A 397 -5.79 31.90 -29.35
C LEU A 397 -4.34 31.39 -29.24
N PHE A 398 -4.14 30.19 -28.70
CA PHE A 398 -2.82 29.60 -28.48
C PHE A 398 -2.72 28.22 -29.14
N PRO A 399 -2.20 28.12 -30.38
CA PRO A 399 -2.13 26.86 -31.12
C PRO A 399 -1.32 25.74 -30.44
N ASN A 400 -0.36 26.10 -29.58
CA ASN A 400 0.44 25.15 -28.80
C ASN A 400 -0.28 24.66 -27.53
N TRP A 401 -1.51 25.10 -27.30
CA TRP A 401 -2.37 24.62 -26.21
C TRP A 401 -3.35 23.60 -26.78
N SER A 402 -3.72 22.63 -25.95
CA SER A 402 -4.70 21.62 -26.33
C SER A 402 -5.81 21.51 -25.29
N MET A 403 -6.88 20.83 -25.67
CA MET A 403 -8.03 20.59 -24.83
C MET A 403 -8.56 19.19 -25.08
N ILE A 404 -8.92 18.51 -24.01
CA ILE A 404 -9.62 17.24 -24.06
C ILE A 404 -10.95 17.35 -23.32
N SER A 405 -12.03 16.92 -23.96
CA SER A 405 -13.32 16.81 -23.30
C SER A 405 -13.50 15.44 -22.66
N ASN A 406 -13.95 15.42 -21.41
CA ASN A 406 -14.42 14.18 -20.79
C ASN A 406 -15.62 13.62 -21.55
N ASP A 407 -16.29 14.47 -22.34
CA ASP A 407 -17.38 14.00 -23.18
C ASP A 407 -16.90 13.11 -24.35
N ASP A 408 -15.65 13.20 -24.77
CA ASP A 408 -15.10 12.38 -25.87
C ASP A 408 -14.56 11.02 -25.40
N ILE A 409 -14.69 10.69 -24.10
CA ILE A 409 -14.19 9.45 -23.52
C ILE A 409 -15.28 8.36 -23.54
N PRO A 410 -15.03 7.19 -24.17
CA PRO A 410 -15.98 6.08 -24.18
C PRO A 410 -16.35 5.57 -22.78
N LYS A 411 -17.58 5.07 -22.61
CA LYS A 411 -18.03 4.49 -21.33
C LYS A 411 -17.26 3.20 -21.01
N GLY A 412 -16.78 3.07 -19.78
CA GLY A 412 -16.12 1.85 -19.29
C GLY A 412 -15.55 1.99 -17.89
N LYS A 413 -15.12 0.87 -17.28
CA LYS A 413 -14.62 0.80 -15.89
C LYS A 413 -13.41 1.72 -15.61
N ASN A 414 -12.75 2.25 -16.65
CA ASN A 414 -11.53 3.06 -16.53
C ASN A 414 -11.64 4.47 -17.17
N GLY A 415 -12.86 5.00 -17.39
CA GLY A 415 -13.05 6.27 -18.10
C GLY A 415 -12.27 7.44 -17.49
N ALA A 416 -12.24 7.55 -16.16
CA ALA A 416 -11.52 8.62 -15.45
C ALA A 416 -9.99 8.55 -15.63
N THR A 417 -9.43 7.34 -15.69
CA THR A 417 -8.00 7.13 -15.97
C THR A 417 -7.68 7.39 -17.44
N GLN A 418 -8.55 6.96 -18.37
CA GLN A 418 -8.37 7.21 -19.80
C GLN A 418 -8.42 8.70 -20.13
N PHE A 419 -9.26 9.46 -19.43
CA PHE A 419 -9.29 10.92 -19.54
C PHE A 419 -7.93 11.55 -19.22
N VAL A 420 -7.31 11.17 -18.10
CA VAL A 420 -5.97 11.66 -17.71
C VAL A 420 -4.88 11.18 -18.66
N LYS A 421 -4.90 9.91 -19.10
CA LYS A 421 -3.92 9.38 -20.08
C LYS A 421 -3.90 10.16 -21.37
N ARG A 422 -5.07 10.47 -21.93
CA ARG A 422 -5.15 11.27 -23.16
C ARG A 422 -4.71 12.72 -22.93
N GLY A 423 -4.95 13.29 -21.74
CA GLY A 423 -4.40 14.58 -21.35
C GLY A 423 -2.86 14.58 -21.32
N LEU A 424 -2.27 13.56 -20.70
CA LEU A 424 -0.81 13.34 -20.67
C LEU A 424 -0.21 13.13 -22.06
N GLU A 425 -0.91 12.40 -22.94
CA GLU A 425 -0.47 12.22 -24.33
C GLU A 425 -0.41 13.56 -25.08
N LEU A 426 -1.35 14.47 -24.84
CA LEU A 426 -1.32 15.81 -25.42
C LEU A 426 -0.16 16.65 -24.90
N LEU A 427 0.21 16.50 -23.62
CA LEU A 427 1.32 17.24 -22.99
C LEU A 427 2.71 16.86 -23.53
N LYS A 428 2.84 15.73 -24.24
CA LYS A 428 4.07 15.38 -24.97
C LYS A 428 4.43 16.41 -26.03
N THR A 429 3.43 17.02 -26.68
CA THR A 429 3.64 17.96 -27.79
C THR A 429 3.08 19.36 -27.51
N HIS A 430 2.34 19.56 -26.43
CA HIS A 430 1.72 20.84 -26.07
C HIS A 430 2.21 21.28 -24.69
N SER A 431 2.35 22.58 -24.48
CA SER A 431 2.74 23.14 -23.17
C SER A 431 1.56 23.22 -22.19
N VAL A 432 0.33 23.25 -22.71
CA VAL A 432 -0.89 23.37 -21.90
C VAL A 432 -1.93 22.36 -22.36
N VAL A 433 -2.57 21.70 -21.39
CA VAL A 433 -3.79 20.92 -21.63
C VAL A 433 -4.94 21.39 -20.75
N ILE A 434 -6.08 21.64 -21.37
CA ILE A 434 -7.33 21.96 -20.69
C ILE A 434 -8.12 20.66 -20.50
N MET A 435 -8.30 20.26 -19.24
CA MET A 435 -9.00 19.03 -18.85
C MET A 435 -10.50 19.33 -18.71
N ASP A 436 -11.23 19.42 -19.84
CA ASP A 436 -12.65 19.81 -19.88
C ASP A 436 -13.58 18.75 -19.28
N ARG A 437 -13.64 18.74 -17.94
CA ARG A 437 -14.58 18.02 -17.07
C ARG A 437 -15.10 19.00 -16.02
N ASN A 438 -16.25 18.72 -15.42
CA ASN A 438 -16.84 19.61 -14.41
C ASN A 438 -16.00 19.70 -13.12
N ASN A 439 -15.44 18.57 -12.66
CA ASN A 439 -14.66 18.47 -11.41
C ASN A 439 -15.36 19.11 -10.19
N HIS A 440 -16.69 19.09 -10.18
CA HIS A 440 -17.55 19.74 -9.19
C HIS A 440 -17.45 19.12 -7.79
N GLN A 441 -16.91 17.90 -7.65
CA GLN A 441 -16.74 17.22 -6.37
C GLN A 441 -15.26 17.08 -6.01
N ILE A 442 -14.92 17.16 -4.72
CA ILE A 442 -13.55 17.02 -4.19
C ILE A 442 -12.93 15.69 -4.65
N ARG A 443 -13.69 14.60 -4.60
CA ARG A 443 -13.22 13.27 -5.03
C ARG A 443 -12.81 13.22 -6.51
N GLU A 444 -13.42 14.04 -7.37
CA GLU A 444 -13.08 14.08 -8.79
C GLU A 444 -11.74 14.80 -8.99
N ARG A 445 -11.49 15.86 -8.22
CA ARG A 445 -10.23 16.62 -8.20
C ARG A 445 -9.10 15.77 -7.61
N GLN A 446 -9.35 15.12 -6.47
CA GLN A 446 -8.43 14.15 -5.87
C GLN A 446 -8.03 13.04 -6.86
N GLN A 447 -9.02 12.42 -7.50
CA GLN A 447 -8.77 11.38 -8.51
C GLN A 447 -7.89 11.90 -9.66
N LEU A 448 -8.11 13.13 -10.10
CA LEU A 448 -7.32 13.74 -11.18
C LEU A 448 -5.85 13.87 -10.75
N PHE A 449 -5.58 14.50 -9.59
CA PHE A 449 -4.22 14.66 -9.06
C PHE A 449 -3.51 13.32 -8.85
N GLU A 450 -4.17 12.37 -8.18
CA GLU A 450 -3.60 11.04 -7.93
C GLU A 450 -3.25 10.30 -9.23
N THR A 451 -4.09 10.45 -10.26
CA THR A 451 -3.86 9.78 -11.54
C THR A 451 -2.75 10.46 -12.34
N PHE A 452 -2.67 11.80 -12.33
CA PHE A 452 -1.55 12.52 -12.96
C PHE A 452 -0.23 12.18 -12.26
N ASN A 453 -0.18 12.24 -10.93
CA ASN A 453 1.01 11.92 -10.13
C ASN A 453 1.47 10.47 -10.34
N LYS A 454 0.54 9.55 -10.60
CA LYS A 454 0.85 8.16 -10.88
C LYS A 454 1.41 7.93 -12.29
N LEU A 455 0.92 8.67 -13.28
CA LEU A 455 1.15 8.36 -14.69
C LEU A 455 2.10 9.34 -15.39
N SER A 456 2.34 10.54 -14.86
CA SER A 456 3.10 11.58 -15.57
C SER A 456 4.49 11.14 -16.01
N GLN A 457 5.18 10.34 -15.18
CA GLN A 457 6.51 9.81 -15.47
C GLN A 457 6.56 8.88 -16.69
N ASP A 458 5.43 8.27 -17.08
CA ASP A 458 5.36 7.42 -18.28
C ASP A 458 5.23 8.24 -19.58
N TYR A 459 4.94 9.54 -19.48
CA TYR A 459 4.60 10.40 -20.63
C TYR A 459 5.52 11.62 -20.75
N LEU A 460 6.06 12.12 -19.64
CA LEU A 460 6.88 13.33 -19.58
C LEU A 460 8.34 12.99 -19.31
N GLN A 461 9.24 13.86 -19.78
CA GLN A 461 10.68 13.74 -19.51
C GLN A 461 11.01 14.12 -18.05
N PRO A 462 12.11 13.60 -17.47
CA PRO A 462 12.49 13.90 -16.09
C PRO A 462 12.65 15.40 -15.78
N GLU A 463 13.02 16.19 -16.77
CA GLU A 463 13.21 17.64 -16.67
C GLU A 463 11.89 18.43 -16.78
N GLU A 464 10.79 17.79 -17.19
CA GLU A 464 9.48 18.44 -17.35
C GLU A 464 8.67 18.40 -16.05
N ASN A 465 8.36 19.57 -15.49
CA ASN A 465 7.50 19.72 -14.31
C ASN A 465 6.05 20.06 -14.69
N LEU A 466 5.10 19.74 -13.79
CA LEU A 466 3.68 19.99 -13.97
C LEU A 466 3.17 21.10 -13.04
N GLN A 467 2.32 21.96 -13.59
CA GLN A 467 1.60 23.00 -12.86
C GLN A 467 0.09 22.83 -13.07
N PHE A 468 -0.67 22.71 -11.98
CA PHE A 468 -2.13 22.61 -11.99
C PHE A 468 -2.77 23.96 -11.74
N VAL A 469 -3.58 24.42 -12.67
CA VAL A 469 -4.31 25.68 -12.58
C VAL A 469 -5.82 25.40 -12.51
N ALA A 470 -6.45 25.75 -11.40
CA ALA A 470 -7.91 25.67 -11.27
C ALA A 470 -8.58 26.85 -11.98
N LEU A 471 -9.54 26.56 -12.85
CA LEU A 471 -10.46 27.55 -13.40
C LEU A 471 -11.76 27.48 -12.60
N ASN A 472 -11.90 28.33 -11.60
CA ASN A 472 -13.01 28.28 -10.65
C ASN A 472 -14.21 29.06 -11.19
N PHE A 473 -15.18 28.35 -11.77
CA PHE A 473 -16.37 28.98 -12.36
C PHE A 473 -17.45 29.33 -11.34
N ILE A 474 -17.33 28.90 -10.08
CA ILE A 474 -18.29 29.26 -9.03
C ILE A 474 -17.50 29.62 -7.76
N PRO A 475 -16.89 30.82 -7.71
CA PRO A 475 -16.19 31.31 -6.53
C PRO A 475 -17.09 31.46 -5.31
N SER A 476 -16.47 31.45 -4.12
CA SER A 476 -17.16 31.69 -2.86
C SER A 476 -17.85 33.05 -2.87
N GLY A 477 -19.15 33.07 -2.54
CA GLY A 477 -19.97 34.28 -2.54
C GLY A 477 -20.84 34.49 -3.78
N VAL A 478 -20.71 33.66 -4.82
CA VAL A 478 -21.63 33.68 -5.97
C VAL A 478 -22.97 33.02 -5.60
N ASP A 479 -24.08 33.67 -5.96
CA ASP A 479 -25.43 33.18 -5.72
C ASP A 479 -25.74 31.96 -6.62
N ILE A 480 -25.75 30.77 -6.02
CA ILE A 480 -26.01 29.50 -6.69
C ILE A 480 -27.39 29.47 -7.36
N SER A 481 -28.38 30.21 -6.84
CA SER A 481 -29.71 30.28 -7.45
C SER A 481 -29.69 31.00 -8.80
N LYS A 482 -28.88 32.07 -8.91
CA LYS A 482 -28.65 32.79 -10.18
C LYS A 482 -27.78 31.99 -11.14
N VAL A 483 -26.78 31.26 -10.62
CA VAL A 483 -26.00 30.32 -11.45
C VAL A 483 -26.92 29.27 -12.05
N ARG A 484 -27.86 28.73 -11.26
CA ARG A 484 -28.85 27.78 -11.76
C ARG A 484 -29.72 28.36 -12.88
N SER A 485 -30.25 29.58 -12.73
CA SER A 485 -31.11 30.18 -13.77
C SER A 485 -30.34 30.41 -15.08
N VAL A 486 -29.16 31.04 -14.99
CA VAL A 486 -28.34 31.38 -16.18
C VAL A 486 -27.82 30.13 -16.88
N THR A 487 -27.36 29.13 -16.12
CA THR A 487 -26.89 27.88 -16.74
C THR A 487 -28.03 27.12 -17.40
N MET A 488 -29.24 27.11 -16.81
CA MET A 488 -30.41 26.48 -17.39
C MET A 488 -30.80 27.15 -18.71
N GLU A 489 -30.90 28.48 -18.73
CA GLU A 489 -31.21 29.25 -19.94
C GLU A 489 -30.21 28.94 -21.06
N ARG A 490 -28.91 28.98 -20.76
CA ARG A 490 -27.85 28.65 -21.74
C ARG A 490 -27.92 27.22 -22.27
N VAL A 491 -28.32 26.24 -21.45
CA VAL A 491 -28.47 24.84 -21.89
C VAL A 491 -29.72 24.70 -22.75
N MET A 492 -30.82 25.37 -22.41
CA MET A 492 -32.06 25.37 -23.19
C MET A 492 -31.90 26.08 -24.54
N GLU A 493 -31.21 27.22 -24.59
CA GLU A 493 -30.91 27.94 -25.84
C GLU A 493 -30.00 27.14 -26.78
N ARG A 494 -29.09 26.32 -26.22
CA ARG A 494 -28.27 25.40 -27.02
C ARG A 494 -29.09 24.22 -27.56
N GLY A 495 -30.19 23.87 -26.90
CA GLY A 495 -31.10 22.83 -27.35
C GLY A 495 -30.44 21.45 -27.42
N ASP A 496 -30.84 20.65 -28.41
CA ASP A 496 -30.26 19.32 -28.67
C ASP A 496 -28.82 19.37 -29.23
N ASN A 497 -28.25 20.57 -29.43
CA ASN A 497 -26.84 20.74 -29.78
C ASN A 497 -25.89 20.61 -28.56
N HIS A 498 -26.40 20.38 -27.36
CA HIS A 498 -25.58 20.09 -26.19
C HIS A 498 -25.13 18.61 -26.18
N GLN A 499 -23.81 18.38 -26.16
CA GLN A 499 -23.16 17.07 -26.41
C GLN A 499 -23.76 15.87 -25.63
N SER A 500 -24.17 16.11 -24.39
CA SER A 500 -24.64 15.07 -23.47
C SER A 500 -26.06 15.30 -22.93
N ILE A 501 -26.78 16.34 -23.36
CA ILE A 501 -28.12 16.66 -22.83
C ILE A 501 -28.99 17.10 -23.99
N LYS A 502 -30.01 16.31 -24.33
CA LYS A 502 -30.97 16.65 -25.37
C LYS A 502 -32.11 17.49 -24.78
N ALA A 503 -31.85 18.79 -24.63
CA ALA A 503 -32.70 19.70 -23.88
C ALA A 503 -34.08 19.97 -24.53
N HIS A 504 -34.19 19.84 -25.87
CA HIS A 504 -35.47 19.97 -26.56
C HIS A 504 -36.29 18.68 -26.53
N SER A 505 -35.64 17.52 -26.56
CA SER A 505 -36.34 16.23 -26.57
C SER A 505 -36.76 15.74 -25.17
N ASP A 506 -36.09 16.16 -24.08
CA ASP A 506 -36.56 15.93 -22.70
C ASP A 506 -36.08 17.02 -21.71
N SER A 507 -36.86 18.11 -21.65
CA SER A 507 -36.60 19.25 -20.76
C SER A 507 -36.61 18.85 -19.27
N ASN A 508 -37.37 17.83 -18.86
CA ASN A 508 -37.46 17.43 -17.45
C ASN A 508 -36.22 16.65 -17.01
N LEU A 509 -35.70 15.78 -17.89
CA LEU A 509 -34.45 15.09 -17.67
C LEU A 509 -33.25 16.05 -17.62
N ALA A 510 -33.21 17.03 -18.53
CA ALA A 510 -32.18 18.07 -18.53
C ALA A 510 -32.14 18.82 -17.19
N GLN A 511 -33.30 19.25 -16.68
CA GLN A 511 -33.40 19.91 -15.38
C GLN A 511 -32.92 19.03 -14.22
N LYS A 512 -33.32 17.75 -14.18
CA LYS A 512 -32.89 16.79 -13.15
C LYS A 512 -31.38 16.61 -13.14
N ILE A 513 -30.76 16.47 -14.31
CA ILE A 513 -29.31 16.30 -14.46
C ILE A 513 -28.58 17.53 -13.91
N MET A 514 -28.97 18.73 -14.36
CA MET A 514 -28.34 19.99 -13.95
C MET A 514 -28.44 20.23 -12.44
N ASN A 515 -29.63 20.00 -11.86
CA ASN A 515 -29.84 20.09 -10.41
C ASN A 515 -28.95 19.08 -9.66
N GLY A 516 -28.72 17.89 -10.23
CA GLY A 516 -27.80 16.90 -9.67
C GLY A 516 -26.37 17.41 -9.58
N PHE A 517 -25.86 18.11 -10.60
CA PHE A 517 -24.52 18.69 -10.56
C PHE A 517 -24.41 19.83 -9.55
N LEU A 518 -25.39 20.73 -9.51
CA LEU A 518 -25.40 21.85 -8.56
C LEU A 518 -25.51 21.37 -7.10
N SER A 519 -26.40 20.42 -6.81
CA SER A 519 -26.58 19.89 -5.45
C SER A 519 -25.34 19.17 -4.89
N ARG A 520 -24.49 18.62 -5.76
CA ARG A 520 -23.24 17.93 -5.39
C ARG A 520 -22.01 18.82 -5.56
N PHE A 521 -22.17 20.08 -5.95
CA PHE A 521 -21.04 20.98 -6.12
C PHE A 521 -20.38 21.25 -4.76
N GLN A 522 -19.06 21.09 -4.72
CA GLN A 522 -18.22 21.36 -3.56
C GLN A 522 -17.23 22.45 -3.97
N PRO A 523 -17.29 23.64 -3.33
CA PRO A 523 -16.37 24.75 -3.59
C PRO A 523 -14.90 24.35 -3.47
N ILE A 524 -14.01 25.16 -4.04
CA ILE A 524 -12.57 25.00 -3.84
C ILE A 524 -12.23 25.25 -2.37
N ASP A 525 -11.45 24.35 -1.78
CA ASP A 525 -10.88 24.48 -0.44
C ASP A 525 -9.37 24.30 -0.48
N VAL A 526 -8.65 25.43 -0.49
CA VAL A 526 -7.18 25.48 -0.58
C VAL A 526 -6.47 24.91 0.64
N ASN A 527 -7.19 24.58 1.72
CA ASN A 527 -6.63 23.89 2.89
C ASN A 527 -6.79 22.36 2.80
N GLY A 528 -7.53 21.87 1.80
CA GLY A 528 -7.80 20.45 1.58
C GLY A 528 -7.06 19.89 0.37
N VAL A 529 -7.73 19.00 -0.37
CA VAL A 529 -7.21 18.41 -1.63
C VAL A 529 -6.80 19.49 -2.64
N ASP A 530 -7.51 20.62 -2.65
CA ASP A 530 -7.28 21.69 -3.64
C ASP A 530 -6.02 22.52 -3.35
N SER A 531 -5.31 22.25 -2.24
CA SER A 531 -3.92 22.72 -2.03
C SER A 531 -2.94 22.21 -3.10
N SER A 532 -3.33 21.17 -3.86
CA SER A 532 -2.56 20.65 -4.99
C SER A 532 -2.67 21.51 -6.26
N PHE A 533 -3.50 22.56 -6.27
CA PHE A 533 -3.47 23.56 -7.32
C PHE A 533 -2.37 24.59 -7.06
N ASP A 534 -1.52 24.80 -8.05
CA ASP A 534 -0.50 25.84 -8.00
C ASP A 534 -1.13 27.23 -8.14
N LEU A 535 -2.22 27.38 -8.90
CA LEU A 535 -2.95 28.63 -9.08
C LEU A 535 -4.46 28.39 -9.13
N VAL A 536 -5.25 29.25 -8.49
CA VAL A 536 -6.71 29.27 -8.60
C VAL A 536 -7.13 30.59 -9.24
N ILE A 537 -7.84 30.50 -10.37
CA ILE A 537 -8.37 31.65 -11.12
C ILE A 537 -9.88 31.69 -10.95
N ASP A 538 -10.37 32.70 -10.24
CA ASP A 538 -11.80 32.92 -10.02
C ASP A 538 -12.45 33.57 -11.26
N LEU A 539 -13.50 32.91 -11.76
CA LEU A 539 -14.25 33.29 -12.94
C LEU A 539 -15.70 33.61 -12.57
N ASN A 540 -16.37 34.39 -13.42
CA ASN A 540 -17.76 34.78 -13.19
C ASN A 540 -18.69 34.17 -14.25
N PRO A 541 -19.50 33.16 -13.89
CA PRO A 541 -20.41 32.52 -14.85
C PRO A 541 -21.62 33.42 -15.17
N LEU A 542 -21.88 34.44 -14.33
CA LEU A 542 -22.99 35.38 -14.45
C LEU A 542 -22.62 36.65 -15.21
N ASP A 543 -21.37 36.79 -15.66
CA ASP A 543 -20.94 38.02 -16.32
C ASP A 543 -21.70 38.25 -17.64
N PRO A 544 -22.24 39.45 -17.90
CA PRO A 544 -22.92 39.78 -19.15
C PRO A 544 -22.02 39.66 -20.39
N GLU A 545 -20.70 39.89 -20.24
CA GLU A 545 -19.71 39.70 -21.31
C GLU A 545 -19.27 38.22 -21.44
N GLY A 546 -19.83 37.35 -20.60
CA GLY A 546 -19.84 35.90 -20.75
C GLY A 546 -18.46 35.23 -20.75
N SER A 547 -18.28 34.28 -21.66
CA SER A 547 -17.05 33.47 -21.76
C SER A 547 -15.83 34.25 -22.25
N ILE A 548 -16.02 35.36 -22.98
CA ILE A 548 -14.92 36.20 -23.47
C ILE A 548 -14.16 36.82 -22.31
N LYS A 549 -14.88 37.49 -21.39
CA LYS A 549 -14.27 38.14 -20.23
C LYS A 549 -13.59 37.13 -19.31
N ASN A 550 -14.20 35.96 -19.12
CA ASN A 550 -13.55 34.87 -18.37
C ASN A 550 -12.25 34.40 -19.04
N ALA A 551 -12.20 34.24 -20.38
CA ALA A 551 -10.96 33.90 -21.08
C ALA A 551 -9.88 34.98 -20.93
N ILE A 552 -10.27 36.27 -20.98
CA ILE A 552 -9.36 37.40 -20.71
C ILE A 552 -8.81 37.34 -19.28
N THR A 553 -9.65 37.08 -18.28
CA THR A 553 -9.24 36.93 -16.87
C THR A 553 -8.25 35.79 -16.70
N VAL A 554 -8.49 34.65 -17.34
CA VAL A 554 -7.55 33.51 -17.32
C VAL A 554 -6.18 33.93 -17.84
N LEU A 555 -6.11 34.56 -19.01
CA LEU A 555 -4.83 34.95 -19.60
C LEU A 555 -4.11 36.03 -18.80
N LYS A 556 -4.84 36.98 -18.21
CA LYS A 556 -4.25 38.00 -17.32
C LYS A 556 -3.58 37.38 -16.09
N GLN A 557 -4.27 36.49 -15.40
CA GLN A 557 -3.71 35.85 -14.20
C GLN A 557 -2.60 34.85 -14.53
N LEU A 558 -2.70 34.15 -15.66
CA LEU A 558 -1.62 33.31 -16.15
C LEU A 558 -0.39 34.13 -16.53
N GLN A 559 -0.55 35.27 -17.21
CA GLN A 559 0.57 36.16 -17.53
C GLN A 559 1.23 36.74 -16.27
N GLU A 560 0.43 37.16 -15.28
CA GLU A 560 0.94 37.72 -14.03
C GLU A 560 1.79 36.71 -13.25
N LYS A 561 1.33 35.45 -13.17
CA LYS A 561 2.02 34.41 -12.42
C LYS A 561 3.09 33.65 -13.23
N TYR A 562 2.85 33.47 -14.52
CA TYR A 562 3.67 32.68 -15.43
C TYR A 562 3.96 33.48 -16.71
N PRO A 563 4.80 34.53 -16.66
CA PRO A 563 5.06 35.39 -17.82
C PRO A 563 5.60 34.62 -19.04
N LEU A 564 6.39 33.57 -18.80
CA LEU A 564 6.93 32.68 -19.85
C LEU A 564 5.87 31.86 -20.59
N LEU A 565 4.67 31.71 -20.01
CA LEU A 565 3.57 30.97 -20.61
C LEU A 565 2.71 31.86 -21.52
N VAL A 566 2.55 33.13 -21.17
CA VAL A 566 1.71 34.11 -21.86
C VAL A 566 2.50 35.41 -22.06
N ASP A 567 3.24 35.48 -23.17
CA ASP A 567 4.09 36.63 -23.49
C ASP A 567 3.27 37.92 -23.68
N ASN A 568 2.15 37.84 -24.41
CA ASN A 568 1.25 38.96 -24.64
C ASN A 568 -0.21 38.54 -24.68
N ILE A 569 -1.09 39.39 -24.13
CA ILE A 569 -2.54 39.18 -24.22
C ILE A 569 -3.01 39.64 -25.60
N PRO A 570 -3.74 38.80 -26.36
CA PRO A 570 -4.30 39.21 -27.66
C PRO A 570 -5.27 40.40 -27.55
N PRO A 571 -5.50 41.16 -28.63
CA PRO A 571 -6.54 42.19 -28.65
C PRO A 571 -7.95 41.58 -28.54
N THR A 572 -8.90 42.35 -27.99
CA THR A 572 -10.30 41.92 -27.75
C THR A 572 -11.00 41.35 -29.00
N GLU A 573 -10.68 41.84 -30.20
CA GLU A 573 -11.25 41.34 -31.46
C GLU A 573 -10.87 39.87 -31.74
N ASP A 574 -9.68 39.43 -31.34
CA ASP A 574 -9.27 38.04 -31.48
C ASP A 574 -10.09 37.13 -30.55
N PHE A 575 -10.41 37.59 -29.34
CA PHE A 575 -11.31 36.86 -28.43
C PHE A 575 -12.72 36.74 -29.00
N ARG A 576 -13.23 37.78 -29.67
CA ARG A 576 -14.55 37.74 -30.33
C ARG A 576 -14.56 36.72 -31.46
N ARG A 577 -13.55 36.77 -32.34
CA ARG A 577 -13.38 35.78 -33.43
C ARG A 577 -13.29 34.35 -32.89
N ALA A 578 -12.47 34.14 -31.86
CA ALA A 578 -12.33 32.83 -31.22
C ALA A 578 -13.63 32.36 -30.56
N TYR A 579 -14.39 33.27 -29.94
CA TYR A 579 -15.68 32.98 -29.34
C TYR A 579 -16.73 32.57 -30.38
N ASP A 580 -16.81 33.29 -31.50
CA ASP A 580 -17.75 32.95 -32.58
C ASP A 580 -17.46 31.55 -33.15
N LYS A 581 -16.17 31.25 -33.38
CA LYS A 581 -15.74 29.90 -33.80
C LYS A 581 -16.06 28.83 -32.75
N ALA A 582 -15.90 29.15 -31.47
CA ALA A 582 -16.23 28.23 -30.37
C ALA A 582 -17.75 27.96 -30.26
N ARG A 583 -18.61 28.87 -30.73
CA ARG A 583 -20.07 28.68 -30.77
C ARG A 583 -20.50 27.78 -31.93
N GLU A 584 -19.78 27.82 -33.05
CA GLU A 584 -20.06 26.98 -34.22
C GLU A 584 -19.55 25.54 -34.07
N PHE A 585 -18.70 25.29 -33.07
CA PHE A 585 -18.13 23.97 -32.80
C PHE A 585 -19.21 22.95 -32.41
N LYS A 586 -19.40 21.92 -33.24
CA LYS A 586 -20.27 20.76 -32.99
C LYS A 586 -19.43 19.51 -32.77
N THR A 587 -19.74 18.74 -31.72
CA THR A 587 -19.12 17.42 -31.49
C THR A 587 -19.83 16.30 -32.24
N THR A 588 -19.07 15.27 -32.59
CA THR A 588 -19.49 14.17 -33.47
C THR A 588 -19.96 12.90 -32.74
N LEU A 589 -20.06 12.88 -31.40
CA LEU A 589 -20.40 11.68 -30.63
C LEU A 589 -21.76 11.79 -29.91
N ASP A 590 -22.75 11.08 -30.42
CA ASP A 590 -24.10 10.96 -29.83
C ASP A 590 -24.08 9.94 -28.67
N LYS A 591 -24.31 10.39 -27.43
CA LYS A 591 -24.19 9.55 -26.22
C LYS A 591 -25.45 8.78 -25.81
N PHE A 592 -26.54 8.89 -26.57
CA PHE A 592 -27.83 8.29 -26.24
C PHE A 592 -28.38 7.44 -27.38
N LYS A 593 -27.73 6.29 -27.61
CA LYS A 593 -28.41 5.06 -28.03
C LYS A 593 -27.72 3.89 -27.34
N VAL A 594 -28.28 3.46 -26.22
CA VAL A 594 -28.07 2.08 -25.76
C VAL A 594 -29.31 1.35 -26.24
N GLU A 595 -29.19 0.65 -27.35
CA GLU A 595 -30.16 -0.42 -27.65
C GLU A 595 -29.90 -1.49 -26.58
N THR A 596 -30.86 -1.67 -25.68
CA THR A 596 -30.80 -2.74 -24.68
C THR A 596 -30.72 -4.06 -25.44
N PRO A 597 -29.66 -4.87 -25.26
CA PRO A 597 -29.59 -6.15 -25.94
C PRO A 597 -30.76 -7.01 -25.48
N VAL A 598 -31.46 -7.64 -26.42
CA VAL A 598 -32.42 -8.70 -26.11
C VAL A 598 -31.63 -9.82 -25.43
N MET A 599 -31.79 -9.98 -24.12
CA MET A 599 -31.02 -10.94 -23.33
C MET A 599 -31.40 -12.39 -23.62
N TYR A 600 -32.65 -12.63 -24.03
CA TYR A 600 -33.16 -13.92 -24.50
C TYR A 600 -34.49 -13.70 -25.22
N TYR A 601 -34.86 -14.65 -26.08
CA TYR A 601 -36.23 -14.85 -26.55
C TYR A 601 -36.85 -15.96 -25.71
N SER A 602 -38.08 -15.79 -25.24
CA SER A 602 -38.85 -16.85 -24.57
C SER A 602 -40.06 -17.23 -25.41
N LEU A 603 -40.30 -18.53 -25.57
CA LEU A 603 -41.60 -19.02 -25.99
C LEU A 603 -42.50 -19.13 -24.75
N ASP A 604 -43.66 -18.47 -24.78
CA ASP A 604 -44.70 -18.66 -23.78
C ASP A 604 -45.41 -19.99 -24.05
N ILE A 605 -45.09 -21.01 -23.27
CA ILE A 605 -45.70 -22.35 -23.37
C ILE A 605 -46.82 -22.42 -22.34
N PRO A 606 -48.08 -22.66 -22.75
CA PRO A 606 -49.17 -22.86 -21.82
C PRO A 606 -48.87 -24.04 -20.88
N MET A 607 -48.78 -23.77 -19.58
CA MET A 607 -48.42 -24.78 -18.57
C MET A 607 -49.47 -25.90 -18.42
N GLY A 608 -50.73 -25.66 -18.81
CA GLY A 608 -51.82 -26.63 -18.70
C GLY A 608 -51.56 -27.93 -19.48
N PRO A 609 -51.37 -27.87 -20.81
CA PRO A 609 -51.03 -29.02 -21.64
C PRO A 609 -49.77 -29.78 -21.18
N VAL A 610 -48.73 -29.06 -20.75
CA VAL A 610 -47.47 -29.67 -20.27
C VAL A 610 -47.70 -30.49 -18.99
N ILE A 611 -48.44 -29.94 -18.03
CA ILE A 611 -48.79 -30.66 -16.80
C ILE A 611 -49.63 -31.90 -17.12
N GLN A 612 -50.61 -31.77 -18.02
CA GLN A 612 -51.50 -32.87 -18.39
C GLN A 612 -50.76 -34.03 -19.07
N ALA A 613 -49.76 -33.72 -19.90
CA ALA A 613 -48.92 -34.73 -20.52
C ALA A 613 -48.00 -35.44 -19.51
N ILE A 614 -47.37 -34.67 -18.62
CA ILE A 614 -46.58 -35.23 -17.51
C ILE A 614 -47.46 -36.17 -16.68
N GLU A 615 -48.68 -35.74 -16.32
CA GLU A 615 -49.64 -36.55 -15.57
C GLU A 615 -50.03 -37.85 -16.27
N SER A 616 -50.13 -37.85 -17.61
CA SER A 616 -50.46 -39.04 -18.40
C SER A 616 -49.28 -40.02 -18.56
N SER A 617 -48.05 -39.55 -18.32
CA SER A 617 -46.83 -40.34 -18.46
C SER A 617 -46.33 -40.98 -17.14
N VAL A 618 -46.91 -40.60 -16.00
CA VAL A 618 -46.53 -41.16 -14.68
C VAL A 618 -47.40 -42.40 -14.36
N PRO A 619 -46.80 -43.57 -14.01
CA PRO A 619 -47.53 -44.77 -13.61
C PRO A 619 -48.46 -44.53 -12.39
N ASN A 620 -49.62 -45.19 -12.38
CA ASN A 620 -50.68 -45.00 -11.35
C ASN A 620 -50.25 -45.29 -9.90
N ASP A 621 -49.15 -46.01 -9.70
CA ASP A 621 -48.69 -46.46 -8.38
C ASP A 621 -47.77 -45.45 -7.67
N CYS A 622 -47.58 -44.25 -8.23
CA CYS A 622 -46.72 -43.21 -7.65
C CYS A 622 -47.46 -42.40 -6.56
N PRO A 623 -46.96 -42.33 -5.31
CA PRO A 623 -47.62 -41.62 -4.22
C PRO A 623 -47.64 -40.10 -4.44
N ARG A 624 -48.85 -39.53 -4.63
CA ARG A 624 -49.07 -38.10 -4.86
C ARG A 624 -49.14 -37.35 -3.52
N THR A 625 -48.23 -36.40 -3.29
CA THR A 625 -48.37 -35.45 -2.16
C THR A 625 -48.72 -34.07 -2.69
N HIS A 626 -49.88 -33.55 -2.27
CA HIS A 626 -50.33 -32.20 -2.62
C HIS A 626 -49.89 -31.21 -1.54
N SER A 627 -48.98 -30.29 -1.90
CA SER A 627 -48.79 -29.06 -1.14
C SER A 627 -48.91 -27.86 -2.06
N LYS A 628 -49.94 -27.03 -1.82
CA LYS A 628 -50.12 -25.66 -2.30
C LYS A 628 -49.82 -25.43 -3.80
N GLY A 629 -50.79 -25.82 -4.64
CA GLY A 629 -51.03 -25.17 -5.93
C GLY A 629 -50.03 -25.39 -7.06
N ILE A 630 -48.99 -26.21 -6.86
CA ILE A 630 -48.07 -26.66 -7.91
C ILE A 630 -47.86 -28.17 -7.70
N PRO A 631 -48.26 -29.04 -8.63
CA PRO A 631 -47.96 -30.46 -8.49
C PRO A 631 -46.45 -30.65 -8.70
N ARG A 632 -45.72 -31.03 -7.64
CA ARG A 632 -44.32 -31.47 -7.75
C ARG A 632 -44.30 -32.88 -8.34
N TYR A 633 -44.28 -33.01 -9.65
CA TYR A 633 -43.92 -34.25 -10.34
C TYR A 633 -42.39 -34.34 -10.48
N LEU A 634 -41.69 -34.37 -9.35
CA LEU A 634 -40.31 -34.84 -9.31
C LEU A 634 -40.26 -35.87 -8.19
N CYS A 635 -40.91 -37.00 -8.44
CA CYS A 635 -40.65 -38.23 -7.70
C CYS A 635 -39.18 -38.59 -7.94
N ALA A 636 -38.45 -38.99 -6.91
CA ALA A 636 -37.04 -39.41 -6.98
C ALA A 636 -36.81 -40.69 -7.83
N HIS A 637 -37.79 -41.09 -8.66
CA HIS A 637 -37.79 -42.30 -9.47
C HIS A 637 -38.02 -42.02 -10.96
N CYS A 638 -38.18 -40.76 -11.38
CA CYS A 638 -38.18 -40.40 -12.79
C CYS A 638 -36.81 -39.84 -13.18
N THR A 639 -36.19 -40.36 -14.24
CA THR A 639 -34.93 -39.82 -14.76
C THR A 639 -35.19 -38.53 -15.55
N GLU A 640 -34.19 -37.65 -15.67
CA GLU A 640 -34.29 -36.45 -16.52
C GLU A 640 -34.69 -36.81 -17.96
N GLU A 641 -34.30 -37.99 -18.42
CA GLU A 641 -34.57 -38.53 -19.75
C GLU A 641 -36.06 -38.85 -19.97
N GLU A 642 -36.75 -39.39 -18.96
CA GLU A 642 -38.18 -39.70 -19.03
C GLU A 642 -39.03 -38.42 -19.06
N VAL A 643 -38.62 -37.40 -18.30
CA VAL A 643 -39.26 -36.07 -18.31
C VAL A 643 -39.04 -35.39 -19.67
N PHE A 644 -37.83 -35.52 -20.24
CA PHE A 644 -37.51 -34.95 -21.54
C PHE A 644 -38.34 -35.60 -22.66
N GLN A 645 -38.46 -36.93 -22.69
CA GLN A 645 -39.28 -37.64 -23.67
C GLN A 645 -40.77 -37.28 -23.58
N ALA A 646 -41.32 -37.09 -22.38
CA ALA A 646 -42.71 -36.67 -22.22
C ALA A 646 -42.95 -35.27 -22.80
N VAL A 647 -42.04 -34.32 -22.56
CA VAL A 647 -42.11 -32.97 -23.12
C VAL A 647 -41.93 -32.98 -24.64
N GLU A 648 -41.01 -33.78 -25.16
CA GLU A 648 -40.75 -33.93 -26.60
C GLU A 648 -41.95 -34.55 -27.35
N THR A 649 -42.66 -35.49 -26.73
CA THR A 649 -43.86 -36.13 -27.30
C THR A 649 -45.03 -35.13 -27.45
N VAL A 650 -45.22 -34.24 -26.49
CA VAL A 650 -46.21 -33.14 -26.59
C VAL A 650 -45.82 -32.20 -27.72
N TRP A 651 -44.54 -31.86 -27.79
CA TRP A 651 -44.01 -30.87 -28.73
C TRP A 651 -44.09 -31.32 -30.18
N THR A 652 -43.79 -32.59 -30.45
CA THR A 652 -43.89 -33.20 -31.79
C THR A 652 -45.33 -33.36 -32.25
N SER A 653 -46.28 -33.56 -31.34
CA SER A 653 -47.72 -33.63 -31.67
C SER A 653 -48.31 -32.29 -32.13
N GLU A 654 -47.70 -31.16 -31.77
CA GLU A 654 -48.09 -29.81 -32.21
C GLU A 654 -47.30 -29.29 -33.43
N GLY A 655 -46.45 -30.11 -34.04
CA GLY A 655 -45.84 -29.82 -35.34
C GLY A 655 -44.81 -28.69 -35.36
N ARG A 656 -44.04 -28.47 -34.28
CA ARG A 656 -42.97 -27.46 -34.25
C ARG A 656 -41.59 -28.11 -34.20
N CYS A 657 -40.77 -27.85 -35.22
CA CYS A 657 -39.39 -28.34 -35.34
C CYS A 657 -38.45 -27.51 -34.44
N LEU A 658 -37.50 -28.15 -33.76
CA LEU A 658 -36.45 -27.52 -32.95
C LEU A 658 -35.30 -27.03 -33.85
N GLU A 659 -34.92 -25.76 -33.73
CA GLU A 659 -33.58 -25.24 -34.03
C GLU A 659 -32.87 -24.89 -32.72
#